data_AF-A0A845BIW9-F1
#
_entry.id   AF-A0A845BIW9-F1
#
_cell.length_a   1.000
_cell.length_b   1.000
_cell.length_c   1.000
_cell.angle_alpha   90.00
_cell.angle_beta   90.00
_cell.angle_gamma   90.00
#
_symmetry.space_group_name_H-M   'P 1'
#
loop_
_entity.id
_entity.type
_entity.pdbx_description
1 polymer ?
#
loop_
_entity_poly.entity_id
_entity_poly.type
_entity_poly.pdbx_seq_one_letter_code
_entity_poly.pdbx_strand_id
1 'polypeptide(L)'
;MADVSAADETISIRPSPGLAPQTRAAGAAGAPAGGPPLHRFGTVEIMRATPGAGGQVPQIATAGLSLVERLGVEAFKLRLSPNFAAAKAARPRNGQIWDMQACGAGPAGPSGAGGAGSPPAAGAPAPRPTSAAMTGSIAVGIVIVNGPTDALRFTNEEQVRVVAEAQAGLGWLAEQNRGAGISWVYDTRVVDITTAADAAAANNEERWRNPAMAGLGHAQSWQGVIDFVEGLRNGHRTDWAYCAFFVKYPLDHFAYASIGGPRLVMDYANDGWGVDNIDRVFAHETGHIFGAPDEYASSGCDCGGAWGVFKEANLNCENCAPGGGIACIMKANSWEMCAHTRRHYGWGLTTARAPQGTAIHAVSRSRDKLDIFFCDDKGRVMSAAWEPAMPTWWQGFWHILGGMGAPGAPVTAVSRAPDHLDIFVVGTDNHVWTAAWRPDSGWLGWWRIGNETFPPSTPIHVVSRSRDKLDIFACDVRGRVLSAAWEPAFADGWHGWWHINGGMGAPGAPVTTVSRAPDHLDIFVTGTDGGGWTAAWRPDSGWLGWWRIGGEAFPAKAPIHVVSRSRDKLDIFACDVRGRVLSAAWEPAFADGWHGWWHINGGMGAPGAPVTTVSRAPDHLDIFVTGTDGGGWTAAWRPDSGWLGWWRIGGEAFPAKAPIHVVSRSRDKLDIFACDVRGRVLSAAWEPAFADGWHGWWHINGGLGAAGAAVTAVSRSTDKLDIFVVGTDGFIYTAAWEPAFADGWHGWWRLNNGQAAARSPVVTVSRSTDKLDAFVTGLDGRAWTAAWEPAFPDWWHGWWAMGA
;
A
#
# COMPACT_ATOMS: atom_id res chain seq x y z
N MET A 1 -9.60 -15.59 -13.93
CA MET A 1 -9.61 -16.08 -12.53
C MET A 1 -10.80 -17.01 -12.30
N ALA A 2 -10.67 -18.02 -11.42
CA ALA A 2 -11.72 -19.01 -11.16
C ALA A 2 -12.84 -18.47 -10.25
N ASP A 3 -14.01 -19.10 -10.26
CA ASP A 3 -15.06 -18.86 -9.28
C ASP A 3 -14.52 -18.91 -7.85
N VAL A 4 -14.96 -17.98 -6.99
CA VAL A 4 -14.61 -18.01 -5.56
C VAL A 4 -15.24 -19.24 -4.94
N SER A 5 -14.41 -20.26 -4.76
CA SER A 5 -14.80 -21.51 -4.12
C SER A 5 -15.09 -21.26 -2.64
N ALA A 6 -16.25 -21.73 -2.17
CA ALA A 6 -16.53 -21.75 -0.73
C ALA A 6 -15.57 -22.69 0.05
N ALA A 7 -14.75 -23.49 -0.64
CA ALA A 7 -13.74 -24.35 -0.01
C ALA A 7 -12.66 -23.55 0.75
N ASP A 8 -12.46 -22.28 0.39
CA ASP A 8 -11.52 -21.37 1.06
C ASP A 8 -12.21 -20.48 2.12
N GLU A 9 -13.38 -20.89 2.62
CA GLU A 9 -14.19 -20.18 3.62
C GLU A 9 -14.54 -21.10 4.81
N THR A 10 -14.77 -20.51 5.98
CA THR A 10 -15.20 -21.25 7.20
C THR A 10 -16.44 -20.59 7.79
N ILE A 11 -17.35 -21.38 8.35
CA ILE A 11 -18.61 -20.89 8.92
C ILE A 11 -18.68 -21.11 10.44
N SER A 12 -19.21 -20.15 11.18
CA SER A 12 -19.34 -20.18 12.64
C SER A 12 -20.58 -19.44 13.15
N ILE A 13 -20.96 -19.68 14.42
CA ILE A 13 -22.03 -18.94 15.12
C ILE A 13 -21.40 -18.12 16.25
N ARG A 14 -21.73 -16.83 16.34
CA ARG A 14 -21.33 -15.98 17.46
C ARG A 14 -22.10 -16.34 18.74
N PRO A 15 -21.43 -16.33 19.92
CA PRO A 15 -22.13 -16.39 21.19
C PRO A 15 -23.06 -15.17 21.34
N SER A 16 -24.32 -15.38 21.75
CA SER A 16 -25.23 -14.27 22.05
C SER A 16 -24.67 -13.41 23.20
N PRO A 17 -24.74 -12.07 23.12
CA PRO A 17 -24.37 -11.22 24.24
C PRO A 17 -25.42 -11.40 25.36
N GLY A 18 -25.02 -12.08 26.44
CA GLY A 18 -25.84 -12.17 27.64
C GLY A 18 -26.13 -10.79 28.22
N LEU A 19 -27.39 -10.55 28.59
CA LEU A 19 -27.86 -9.40 29.36
C LEU A 19 -27.10 -9.31 30.69
N ALA A 20 -26.01 -8.54 30.72
CA ALA A 20 -25.46 -7.93 31.92
C ALA A 20 -25.36 -6.42 31.68
N PRO A 21 -25.75 -5.56 32.63
CA PRO A 21 -25.65 -4.13 32.45
C PRO A 21 -24.18 -3.74 32.34
N GLN A 22 -23.74 -3.34 31.14
CA GLN A 22 -22.40 -2.82 30.93
C GLN A 22 -22.31 -1.40 31.49
N THR A 23 -21.80 -1.29 32.72
CA THR A 23 -21.08 -0.10 33.13
C THR A 23 -19.85 0.03 32.24
N ARG A 24 -19.80 1.10 31.44
CA ARG A 24 -18.65 1.51 30.64
C ARG A 24 -17.40 1.63 31.53
N ALA A 25 -16.45 0.72 31.38
CA ALA A 25 -15.06 0.93 31.72
C ALA A 25 -14.25 0.68 30.44
N ALA A 26 -13.55 1.71 29.97
CA ALA A 26 -12.64 1.64 28.86
C ALA A 26 -11.46 0.73 29.24
N GLY A 27 -11.38 -0.44 28.61
CA GLY A 27 -10.30 -1.40 28.76
C GLY A 27 -10.29 -2.29 27.53
N ALA A 28 -9.19 -2.28 26.79
CA ALA A 28 -8.98 -3.04 25.58
C ALA A 28 -9.19 -4.55 25.83
N ALA A 29 -10.33 -5.07 25.36
CA ALA A 29 -10.49 -6.50 25.15
C ALA A 29 -9.86 -6.83 23.79
N GLY A 30 -8.88 -7.74 23.79
CA GLY A 30 -8.15 -8.16 22.60
C GLY A 30 -9.08 -8.60 21.49
N ALA A 31 -8.87 -8.04 20.29
CA ALA A 31 -9.56 -8.49 19.09
C ALA A 31 -9.12 -9.93 18.76
N PRO A 32 -10.05 -10.84 18.38
CA PRO A 32 -9.68 -12.17 17.94
C PRO A 32 -8.85 -12.10 16.64
N ALA A 33 -7.95 -13.07 16.46
CA ALA A 33 -6.89 -13.12 15.45
C ALA A 33 -7.36 -13.34 13.98
N GLY A 34 -8.53 -12.84 13.58
CA GLY A 34 -9.04 -12.91 12.22
C GLY A 34 -9.69 -11.59 11.83
N GLY A 35 -9.51 -11.14 10.59
CA GLY A 35 -10.15 -9.93 10.06
C GLY A 35 -11.68 -9.97 10.12
N PRO A 36 -12.39 -8.90 9.71
CA PRO A 36 -13.86 -8.89 9.70
C PRO A 36 -14.43 -10.05 8.87
N PRO A 37 -15.62 -10.59 9.22
CA PRO A 37 -16.25 -11.67 8.49
C PRO A 37 -16.51 -11.26 7.04
N LEU A 38 -16.41 -12.21 6.12
CA LEU A 38 -16.74 -11.99 4.72
C LEU A 38 -18.25 -11.80 4.55
N HIS A 39 -19.04 -12.68 5.16
CA HIS A 39 -20.50 -12.61 5.18
C HIS A 39 -21.05 -12.76 6.60
N ARG A 40 -22.10 -12.01 6.92
CA ARG A 40 -22.82 -12.09 8.19
C ARG A 40 -24.32 -12.22 7.96
N PHE A 41 -24.92 -13.23 8.58
CA PHE A 41 -26.36 -13.49 8.60
C PHE A 41 -26.80 -13.57 10.06
N GLY A 42 -27.25 -12.46 10.66
CA GLY A 42 -27.54 -12.43 12.09
C GLY A 42 -26.33 -12.83 12.93
N THR A 43 -26.42 -13.92 13.69
CA THR A 43 -25.32 -14.47 14.49
C THR A 43 -24.38 -15.40 13.71
N VAL A 44 -24.75 -15.83 12.50
CA VAL A 44 -23.93 -16.68 11.63
C VAL A 44 -22.91 -15.83 10.88
N GLU A 45 -21.65 -16.27 10.90
CA GLU A 45 -20.55 -15.60 10.20
C GLU A 45 -19.78 -16.59 9.32
N ILE A 46 -19.49 -16.15 8.10
CA ILE A 46 -18.60 -16.82 7.16
C ILE A 46 -17.31 -16.01 7.08
N MET A 47 -16.20 -16.66 7.41
CA MET A 47 -14.85 -16.12 7.47
C MET A 47 -14.02 -16.64 6.30
N ARG A 48 -12.98 -15.91 5.92
CA ARG A 48 -11.96 -16.41 4.99
C ARG A 48 -11.14 -17.51 5.67
N ALA A 49 -10.77 -18.57 4.95
CA ALA A 49 -9.90 -19.61 5.48
C ALA A 49 -8.48 -19.07 5.72
N THR A 50 -7.84 -19.54 6.79
CA THR A 50 -6.43 -19.25 7.08
C THR A 50 -5.56 -20.25 6.31
N PRO A 51 -4.53 -19.81 5.55
CA PRO A 51 -3.63 -20.73 4.85
C PRO A 51 -3.00 -21.73 5.85
N GLY A 52 -3.11 -23.03 5.57
CA GLY A 52 -2.51 -24.10 6.37
C GLY A 52 -3.39 -24.69 7.48
N ALA A 53 -4.59 -24.15 7.74
CA ALA A 53 -5.57 -24.79 8.61
C ALA A 53 -6.40 -25.78 7.78
N GLY A 54 -6.15 -27.09 7.92
CA GLY A 54 -6.98 -28.12 7.28
C GLY A 54 -8.46 -27.92 7.65
N GLY A 55 -9.27 -27.50 6.67
CA GLY A 55 -10.65 -27.05 6.89
C GLY A 55 -11.56 -28.18 7.37
N GLN A 56 -11.96 -28.14 8.64
CA GLN A 56 -13.20 -28.76 9.05
C GLN A 56 -14.30 -27.71 8.93
N VAL A 57 -15.26 -27.92 8.03
CA VAL A 57 -16.52 -27.19 8.00
C VAL A 57 -17.38 -27.72 9.16
N PRO A 58 -17.63 -26.95 10.23
CA PRO A 58 -18.51 -27.42 11.30
C PRO A 58 -19.91 -27.66 10.75
N GLN A 59 -20.52 -28.80 11.08
CA GLN A 59 -21.93 -29.03 10.76
C GLN A 59 -22.81 -28.13 11.64
N ILE A 60 -23.14 -26.95 11.12
CA ILE A 60 -24.14 -26.08 11.75
C ILE A 60 -25.54 -26.64 11.45
N ALA A 61 -26.25 -27.04 12.51
CA ALA A 61 -27.66 -27.41 12.43
C ALA A 61 -28.49 -26.15 12.17
N THR A 62 -29.50 -26.25 11.30
CA THR A 62 -30.39 -25.13 10.96
C THR A 62 -31.57 -24.97 11.91
N ALA A 63 -31.79 -25.95 12.80
CA ALA A 63 -32.86 -25.90 13.79
C ALA A 63 -32.65 -24.76 14.79
N GLY A 64 -33.67 -23.92 14.98
CA GLY A 64 -33.63 -22.77 15.90
C GLY A 64 -33.01 -21.49 15.33
N LEU A 65 -32.49 -21.52 14.09
CA LEU A 65 -32.00 -20.33 13.40
C LEU A 65 -33.16 -19.48 12.87
N SER A 66 -32.96 -18.15 12.83
CA SER A 66 -33.86 -17.25 12.12
C SER A 66 -33.86 -17.54 10.61
N LEU A 67 -34.83 -17.00 9.87
CA LEU A 67 -34.89 -17.15 8.41
C LEU A 67 -33.58 -16.74 7.73
N VAL A 68 -33.03 -15.58 8.11
CA VAL A 68 -31.79 -15.02 7.56
C VAL A 68 -30.60 -15.93 7.83
N GLU A 69 -30.45 -16.40 9.08
CA GLU A 69 -29.37 -17.31 9.49
C GLU A 69 -29.46 -18.66 8.78
N ARG A 70 -30.65 -19.24 8.70
CA ARG A 70 -30.90 -20.51 8.03
C ARG A 70 -30.56 -20.43 6.54
N LEU A 71 -31.07 -19.41 5.83
CA LEU A 71 -30.77 -19.22 4.41
C LEU A 71 -29.27 -19.00 4.19
N GLY A 72 -28.60 -18.26 5.09
CA GLY A 72 -27.14 -18.08 5.04
C GLY A 72 -26.36 -19.41 5.13
N VAL A 73 -26.74 -20.28 6.07
CA VAL A 73 -26.12 -21.61 6.26
C VAL A 73 -26.42 -22.54 5.09
N GLU A 74 -27.67 -22.60 4.62
CA GLU A 74 -28.09 -23.47 3.51
C GLU A 74 -27.45 -23.03 2.19
N ALA A 75 -27.34 -21.72 1.95
CA ALA A 75 -26.64 -21.16 0.81
C ALA A 75 -25.14 -21.51 0.82
N PHE A 76 -24.49 -21.40 1.98
CA PHE A 76 -23.08 -21.80 2.12
C PHE A 76 -22.88 -23.29 1.84
N LYS A 77 -23.76 -24.16 2.38
CA LYS A 77 -23.75 -25.60 2.08
C LYS A 77 -23.95 -25.89 0.60
N LEU A 78 -24.85 -25.15 -0.07
CA LEU A 78 -25.07 -25.29 -1.50
C LEU A 78 -23.81 -24.91 -2.30
N ARG A 79 -23.14 -23.80 -1.95
CA ARG A 79 -21.87 -23.37 -2.59
C ARG A 79 -20.74 -24.39 -2.43
N LEU A 80 -20.71 -25.13 -1.33
CA LEU A 80 -19.76 -26.22 -1.11
C LEU A 80 -20.08 -27.51 -1.88
N SER A 81 -21.27 -27.62 -2.47
CA SER A 81 -21.70 -28.85 -3.14
C SER A 81 -20.98 -29.03 -4.49
N PRO A 82 -20.59 -30.27 -4.86
CA PRO A 82 -20.01 -30.56 -6.16
C PRO A 82 -20.93 -30.17 -7.34
N ASN A 83 -22.24 -30.27 -7.15
CA ASN A 83 -23.22 -29.92 -8.17
C ASN A 83 -23.24 -28.42 -8.47
N PHE A 84 -23.14 -27.57 -7.44
CA PHE A 84 -23.04 -26.13 -7.62
C PHE A 84 -21.75 -25.78 -8.35
N ALA A 85 -20.61 -26.34 -7.93
CA ALA A 85 -19.33 -26.12 -8.60
C ALA A 85 -19.35 -26.58 -10.08
N ALA A 86 -19.96 -27.73 -10.37
CA ALA A 86 -20.11 -28.22 -11.74
C ALA A 86 -21.02 -27.31 -12.59
N ALA A 87 -22.15 -26.84 -12.03
CA ALA A 87 -23.06 -25.92 -12.71
C ALA A 87 -22.38 -24.58 -13.02
N LYS A 88 -21.57 -24.08 -12.08
CA LYS A 88 -20.75 -22.88 -12.27
C LYS A 88 -19.69 -23.04 -13.35
N ALA A 89 -19.00 -24.17 -13.39
CA ALA A 89 -18.02 -24.47 -14.43
C ALA A 89 -18.66 -24.63 -15.82
N ALA A 90 -19.88 -25.16 -15.88
CA ALA A 90 -20.63 -25.37 -17.12
C ALA A 90 -21.57 -24.20 -17.49
N ARG A 91 -21.49 -23.06 -16.79
CA ARG A 91 -22.44 -21.96 -16.96
C ARG A 91 -22.45 -21.44 -18.41
N PRO A 92 -23.62 -21.12 -18.98
CA PRO A 92 -23.70 -20.61 -20.34
C PRO A 92 -23.18 -19.17 -20.44
N ARG A 93 -22.85 -18.75 -21.67
CA ARG A 93 -22.47 -17.36 -22.02
C ARG A 93 -21.25 -16.79 -21.28
N ASN A 94 -20.34 -17.64 -20.82
CA ASN A 94 -19.11 -17.19 -20.18
C ASN A 94 -18.23 -16.39 -21.15
N GLY A 95 -17.81 -15.18 -20.74
CA GLY A 95 -17.01 -14.25 -21.54
C GLY A 95 -17.79 -13.44 -22.58
N GLN A 96 -19.10 -13.65 -22.73
CA GLN A 96 -19.92 -12.84 -23.64
C GLN A 96 -20.11 -11.43 -23.07
N ILE A 97 -20.20 -10.43 -23.96
CA ILE A 97 -20.50 -9.05 -23.60
C ILE A 97 -21.94 -9.00 -23.03
N TRP A 98 -22.23 -8.02 -22.19
CA TRP A 98 -23.59 -7.80 -21.67
C TRP A 98 -24.57 -7.25 -22.73
N ASP A 99 -24.30 -7.48 -24.02
CA ASP A 99 -25.12 -6.99 -25.13
C ASP A 99 -26.28 -7.95 -25.45
N MET A 100 -27.48 -7.39 -25.59
CA MET A 100 -28.66 -8.12 -26.07
C MET A 100 -29.24 -7.34 -27.26
N GLN A 101 -29.36 -7.98 -28.43
CA GLN A 101 -29.94 -7.38 -29.65
C GLN A 101 -31.46 -7.10 -29.57
N ALA A 102 -32.08 -7.13 -28.38
CA ALA A 102 -33.54 -7.10 -28.26
C ALA A 102 -34.12 -6.41 -27.00
N CYS A 103 -33.39 -5.51 -26.32
CA CYS A 103 -33.93 -4.79 -25.16
C CYS A 103 -33.98 -3.29 -25.42
N GLY A 104 -35.18 -2.69 -25.30
CA GLY A 104 -35.39 -1.24 -25.40
C GLY A 104 -34.84 -0.49 -24.19
N ALA A 105 -34.68 0.83 -24.30
CA ALA A 105 -34.18 1.68 -23.23
C ALA A 105 -34.93 1.43 -21.91
N GLY A 106 -34.20 1.12 -20.82
CA GLY A 106 -34.78 0.86 -19.52
C GLY A 106 -35.56 2.07 -18.98
N PRO A 107 -36.50 1.85 -18.05
CA PRO A 107 -37.21 2.95 -17.41
C PRO A 107 -36.19 3.82 -16.69
N ALA A 108 -36.17 5.11 -17.05
CA ALA A 108 -35.41 6.10 -16.32
C ALA A 108 -35.88 6.11 -14.86
N GLY A 109 -35.03 5.65 -13.94
CA GLY A 109 -35.05 6.18 -12.58
C GLY A 109 -34.88 7.70 -12.64
N PRO A 110 -35.22 8.46 -11.57
CA PRO A 110 -35.12 9.92 -11.61
C PRO A 110 -33.73 10.33 -12.13
N SER A 111 -33.75 10.85 -13.37
CA SER A 111 -32.59 11.35 -14.07
C SER A 111 -32.11 12.59 -13.34
N GLY A 112 -30.99 12.45 -12.66
CA GLY A 112 -30.31 13.54 -11.97
C GLY A 112 -29.00 13.91 -12.66
N ALA A 113 -28.98 14.03 -13.99
CA ALA A 113 -27.94 14.83 -14.64
C ALA A 113 -28.21 16.30 -14.29
N GLY A 114 -27.39 16.88 -13.40
CA GLY A 114 -27.17 18.31 -13.27
C GLY A 114 -28.40 19.23 -13.33
N GLY A 115 -29.28 19.17 -12.33
CA GLY A 115 -30.30 20.20 -12.12
C GLY A 115 -30.01 20.95 -10.82
N ALA A 116 -29.70 22.24 -10.91
CA ALA A 116 -29.68 23.15 -9.77
C ALA A 116 -31.09 23.21 -9.15
N GLY A 117 -31.36 22.30 -8.20
CA GLY A 117 -32.52 22.39 -7.32
C GLY A 117 -32.32 23.55 -6.36
N SER A 118 -33.34 24.39 -6.22
CA SER A 118 -33.39 25.50 -5.26
C SER A 118 -32.82 25.10 -3.90
N PRO A 119 -32.05 25.98 -3.24
CA PRO A 119 -31.36 25.64 -2.01
C PRO A 119 -32.35 25.15 -0.95
N PRO A 120 -32.04 24.07 -0.22
CA PRO A 120 -32.82 23.66 0.93
C PRO A 120 -32.87 24.81 1.93
N ALA A 121 -33.98 24.92 2.67
CA ALA A 121 -34.10 25.86 3.78
C ALA A 121 -32.85 25.73 4.68
N ALA A 122 -32.19 26.86 4.92
CA ALA A 122 -30.94 26.91 5.66
C ALA A 122 -31.12 26.26 7.05
N GLY A 123 -30.45 25.12 7.28
CA GLY A 123 -30.32 24.54 8.62
C GLY A 123 -30.49 23.02 8.78
N ALA A 124 -30.90 22.27 7.75
CA ALA A 124 -30.95 20.81 7.83
C ALA A 124 -29.70 20.16 7.19
N PRO A 125 -28.97 19.26 7.88
CA PRO A 125 -27.89 18.50 7.25
C PRO A 125 -28.48 17.60 6.14
N ALA A 126 -27.86 17.63 4.96
CA ALA A 126 -28.26 16.75 3.85
C ALA A 126 -28.15 15.26 4.28
N PRO A 127 -29.09 14.39 3.88
CA PRO A 127 -29.01 12.96 4.18
C PRO A 127 -27.70 12.37 3.64
N ARG A 128 -27.05 11.52 4.43
CA ARG A 128 -25.80 10.86 4.05
C ARG A 128 -26.11 9.73 3.05
N PRO A 129 -25.48 9.68 1.86
CA PRO A 129 -25.75 8.64 0.86
C PRO A 129 -25.58 7.24 1.45
N THR A 130 -26.40 6.28 1.02
CA THR A 130 -26.37 4.91 1.54
C THR A 130 -25.32 4.04 0.85
N SER A 131 -24.78 4.43 -0.31
CA SER A 131 -23.76 3.67 -1.05
C SER A 131 -22.77 4.56 -1.81
N ALA A 132 -21.88 5.27 -1.10
CA ALA A 132 -20.89 6.13 -1.76
C ALA A 132 -19.58 5.43 -2.14
N ALA A 133 -19.14 4.44 -1.35
CA ALA A 133 -17.93 3.66 -1.64
C ALA A 133 -18.12 2.22 -1.16
N MET A 134 -17.67 1.23 -1.93
CA MET A 134 -17.79 -0.19 -1.57
C MET A 134 -16.72 -0.58 -0.56
N THR A 135 -16.75 -0.02 0.64
CA THR A 135 -15.69 -0.20 1.66
C THR A 135 -16.30 -0.49 3.03
N GLY A 136 -15.58 -1.20 3.90
CA GLY A 136 -16.06 -1.51 5.24
C GLY A 136 -17.29 -2.43 5.24
N SER A 137 -18.19 -2.21 6.20
CA SER A 137 -19.39 -3.03 6.37
C SER A 137 -20.55 -2.53 5.48
N ILE A 138 -21.21 -3.44 4.78
CA ILE A 138 -22.29 -3.11 3.82
C ILE A 138 -23.50 -4.00 4.09
N ALA A 139 -24.65 -3.38 4.41
CA ALA A 139 -25.90 -4.10 4.58
C ALA A 139 -26.61 -4.35 3.23
N VAL A 140 -27.03 -5.59 2.98
CA VAL A 140 -27.74 -5.99 1.76
C VAL A 140 -29.09 -6.59 2.14
N GLY A 141 -30.15 -5.83 1.86
CA GLY A 141 -31.52 -6.28 2.03
C GLY A 141 -31.96 -7.12 0.84
N ILE A 142 -31.99 -8.44 0.95
CA ILE A 142 -32.50 -9.31 -0.11
C ILE A 142 -34.01 -9.46 0.07
N VAL A 143 -34.80 -8.85 -0.81
CA VAL A 143 -36.26 -8.90 -0.78
C VAL A 143 -36.77 -9.84 -1.87
N ILE A 144 -37.28 -11.00 -1.47
CA ILE A 144 -37.86 -11.99 -2.37
C ILE A 144 -39.37 -11.74 -2.43
N VAL A 145 -39.87 -11.38 -3.61
CA VAL A 145 -41.28 -11.00 -3.79
C VAL A 145 -42.07 -12.15 -4.42
N ASN A 146 -42.99 -12.71 -3.65
CA ASN A 146 -43.91 -13.75 -4.08
C ASN A 146 -45.23 -13.15 -4.59
N GLY A 147 -45.65 -13.59 -5.77
CA GLY A 147 -46.97 -13.25 -6.29
C GLY A 147 -48.09 -14.23 -5.88
N PRO A 148 -49.31 -13.99 -6.40
CA PRO A 148 -50.49 -14.78 -6.05
C PRO A 148 -50.58 -16.15 -6.73
N THR A 149 -49.73 -16.44 -7.73
CA THR A 149 -49.74 -17.70 -8.49
C THR A 149 -48.47 -18.51 -8.25
N ASP A 150 -48.53 -19.84 -8.38
CA ASP A 150 -47.37 -20.72 -8.17
C ASP A 150 -46.15 -20.34 -9.04
N ALA A 151 -46.39 -19.89 -10.27
CA ALA A 151 -45.34 -19.43 -11.18
C ALA A 151 -44.58 -18.18 -10.66
N LEU A 152 -45.24 -17.35 -9.84
CA LEU A 152 -44.69 -16.12 -9.26
C LEU A 152 -44.16 -16.32 -7.84
N ARG A 153 -44.18 -17.56 -7.31
CA ARG A 153 -43.70 -17.88 -5.96
C ARG A 153 -42.32 -18.53 -6.04
N PHE A 154 -41.48 -18.18 -5.07
CA PHE A 154 -40.18 -18.81 -4.87
C PHE A 154 -40.31 -20.02 -3.94
N THR A 155 -39.83 -21.18 -4.40
CA THR A 155 -39.68 -22.35 -3.52
C THR A 155 -38.56 -22.11 -2.51
N ASN A 156 -38.46 -22.97 -1.48
CA ASN A 156 -37.38 -22.88 -0.52
C ASN A 156 -36.01 -23.06 -1.20
N GLU A 157 -35.90 -23.98 -2.15
CA GLU A 157 -34.67 -24.23 -2.91
C GLU A 157 -34.25 -22.99 -3.72
N GLU A 158 -35.22 -22.28 -4.32
CA GLU A 158 -34.95 -21.07 -5.07
C GLU A 158 -34.54 -19.90 -4.15
N GLN A 159 -35.14 -19.79 -2.96
CA GLN A 159 -34.71 -18.81 -1.95
C GLN A 159 -33.28 -19.07 -1.49
N VAL A 160 -32.92 -20.34 -1.22
CA VAL A 160 -31.54 -20.74 -0.90
C VAL A 160 -30.62 -20.43 -2.07
N ARG A 161 -31.06 -20.68 -3.30
CA ARG A 161 -30.28 -20.40 -4.51
C ARG A 161 -29.98 -18.91 -4.65
N VAL A 162 -30.99 -18.05 -4.51
CA VAL A 162 -30.83 -16.58 -4.54
C VAL A 162 -29.74 -16.12 -3.55
N VAL A 163 -29.79 -16.61 -2.31
CA VAL A 163 -28.81 -16.22 -1.29
C VAL A 163 -27.42 -16.80 -1.61
N ALA A 164 -27.32 -18.02 -2.15
CA ALA A 164 -26.05 -18.63 -2.56
C ALA A 164 -25.36 -17.86 -3.70
N GLU A 165 -26.14 -17.42 -4.68
CA GLU A 165 -25.66 -16.62 -5.80
C GLU A 165 -25.18 -15.23 -5.35
N ALA A 166 -25.98 -14.54 -4.53
CA ALA A 166 -25.58 -13.27 -3.95
C ALA A 166 -24.34 -13.40 -3.06
N GLN A 167 -24.24 -14.45 -2.25
CA GLN A 167 -23.03 -14.75 -1.48
C GLN A 167 -21.80 -14.93 -2.39
N ALA A 168 -21.90 -15.69 -3.48
CA ALA A 168 -20.78 -15.92 -4.39
C ALA A 168 -20.29 -14.64 -5.08
N GLY A 169 -21.21 -13.85 -5.65
CA GLY A 169 -20.86 -12.60 -6.34
C GLY A 169 -20.29 -11.53 -5.41
N LEU A 170 -20.90 -11.35 -4.24
CA LEU A 170 -20.42 -10.40 -3.24
C LEU A 170 -19.11 -10.86 -2.59
N GLY A 171 -18.91 -12.17 -2.42
CA GLY A 171 -17.65 -12.77 -2.00
C GLY A 171 -16.52 -12.40 -2.97
N TRP A 172 -16.74 -12.58 -4.27
CA TRP A 172 -15.78 -12.17 -5.30
C TRP A 172 -15.44 -10.69 -5.26
N LEU A 173 -16.42 -9.79 -5.09
CA LEU A 173 -16.18 -8.35 -4.95
C LEU A 173 -15.30 -8.03 -3.75
N ALA A 174 -15.56 -8.66 -2.60
CA ALA A 174 -14.76 -8.46 -1.40
C ALA A 174 -13.31 -8.98 -1.53
N GLU A 175 -13.07 -9.91 -2.44
CA GLU A 175 -11.72 -10.42 -2.76
C GLU A 175 -10.95 -9.51 -3.73
N GLN A 176 -11.64 -8.72 -4.57
CA GLN A 176 -10.97 -7.83 -5.53
C GLN A 176 -10.13 -6.72 -4.86
N ASN A 177 -10.53 -6.33 -3.65
CA ASN A 177 -9.80 -5.40 -2.81
C ASN A 177 -9.95 -5.77 -1.33
N ARG A 178 -9.15 -6.75 -0.87
CA ARG A 178 -9.08 -7.09 0.56
C ARG A 178 -8.77 -5.86 1.43
N GLY A 179 -7.99 -4.90 0.92
CA GLY A 179 -7.69 -3.61 1.55
C GLY A 179 -8.91 -2.75 1.89
N ALA A 180 -10.02 -2.89 1.15
CA ALA A 180 -11.26 -2.16 1.40
C ALA A 180 -12.02 -2.62 2.66
N GLY A 181 -11.62 -3.75 3.26
CA GLY A 181 -12.22 -4.25 4.50
C GLY A 181 -13.69 -4.65 4.36
N ILE A 182 -14.10 -5.09 3.17
CA ILE A 182 -15.50 -5.36 2.83
C ILE A 182 -16.05 -6.52 3.65
N SER A 183 -17.19 -6.28 4.31
CA SER A 183 -17.96 -7.24 5.09
C SER A 183 -19.45 -7.11 4.77
N TRP A 184 -20.04 -8.15 4.20
CA TRP A 184 -21.44 -8.14 3.76
C TRP A 184 -22.38 -8.59 4.88
N VAL A 185 -23.34 -7.76 5.26
CA VAL A 185 -24.34 -8.04 6.29
C VAL A 185 -25.70 -8.22 5.62
N TYR A 186 -26.29 -9.40 5.74
CA TYR A 186 -27.50 -9.74 5.01
C TYR A 186 -28.74 -9.58 5.89
N ASP A 187 -29.82 -9.08 5.28
CA ASP A 187 -31.16 -9.08 5.85
C ASP A 187 -32.16 -9.55 4.79
N THR A 188 -32.47 -10.84 4.80
CA THR A 188 -33.36 -11.45 3.81
C THR A 188 -34.82 -11.40 4.26
N ARG A 189 -35.68 -10.85 3.41
CA ARG A 189 -37.13 -10.76 3.61
C ARG A 189 -37.85 -11.48 2.48
N VAL A 190 -38.85 -12.28 2.83
CA VAL A 190 -39.77 -12.89 1.88
C VAL A 190 -41.12 -12.22 2.07
N VAL A 191 -41.68 -11.66 0.99
CA VAL A 191 -42.91 -10.88 1.05
C VAL A 191 -43.91 -11.44 0.06
N ASP A 192 -45.11 -11.73 0.52
CA ASP A 192 -46.22 -12.15 -0.33
C ASP A 192 -47.08 -10.94 -0.71
N ILE A 193 -47.35 -10.78 -2.01
CA ILE A 193 -48.25 -9.75 -2.53
C ILE A 193 -49.39 -10.40 -3.31
N THR A 194 -50.53 -9.72 -3.35
CA THR A 194 -51.73 -10.20 -4.06
C THR A 194 -51.80 -9.68 -5.50
N THR A 195 -50.83 -8.89 -5.94
CA THR A 195 -50.84 -8.26 -7.27
C THR A 195 -50.49 -9.27 -8.36
N ALA A 196 -51.40 -9.47 -9.31
CA ALA A 196 -51.15 -10.31 -10.49
C ALA A 196 -50.13 -9.65 -11.44
N ALA A 197 -49.34 -10.48 -12.13
CA ALA A 197 -48.44 -10.03 -13.19
C ALA A 197 -49.23 -9.49 -14.39
N ASP A 198 -48.68 -8.48 -15.06
CA ASP A 198 -49.26 -7.87 -16.25
C ASP A 198 -48.15 -7.42 -17.19
N ALA A 199 -47.81 -8.26 -18.17
CA ALA A 199 -46.74 -7.99 -19.11
C ALA A 199 -47.01 -6.79 -20.03
N ALA A 200 -48.25 -6.27 -20.08
CA ALA A 200 -48.61 -5.10 -20.88
C ALA A 200 -48.52 -3.79 -20.08
N ALA A 201 -48.17 -3.83 -18.79
CA ALA A 201 -48.09 -2.63 -17.97
C ALA A 201 -46.93 -1.73 -18.39
N ALA A 202 -47.18 -0.42 -18.45
CA ALA A 202 -46.17 0.58 -18.81
C ALA A 202 -45.06 0.75 -17.77
N ASN A 203 -45.28 0.30 -16.53
CA ASN A 203 -44.27 0.25 -15.47
C ASN A 203 -44.50 -1.01 -14.62
N ASN A 204 -43.78 -2.07 -14.97
CA ASN A 204 -43.90 -3.36 -14.31
C ASN A 204 -43.41 -3.31 -12.86
N GLU A 205 -42.35 -2.54 -12.58
CA GLU A 205 -41.74 -2.47 -11.25
C GLU A 205 -42.68 -1.91 -10.20
N GLU A 206 -43.36 -0.80 -10.49
CA GLU A 206 -44.21 -0.14 -9.50
C GLU A 206 -45.31 -1.07 -8.98
N ARG A 207 -45.84 -1.94 -9.85
CA ARG A 207 -46.94 -2.86 -9.54
C ARG A 207 -46.58 -3.92 -8.50
N TRP A 208 -45.33 -4.40 -8.50
CA TRP A 208 -44.89 -5.39 -7.51
C TRP A 208 -44.10 -4.74 -6.37
N ARG A 209 -43.30 -3.69 -6.64
CA ARG A 209 -42.45 -3.01 -5.65
C ARG A 209 -43.29 -2.32 -4.59
N ASN A 210 -44.28 -1.52 -4.98
CA ASN A 210 -45.06 -0.75 -4.02
C ASN A 210 -45.82 -1.66 -3.04
N PRO A 211 -46.54 -2.72 -3.48
CA PRO A 211 -47.14 -3.69 -2.56
C PRO A 211 -46.10 -4.46 -1.73
N ALA A 212 -44.93 -4.79 -2.28
CA ALA A 212 -43.85 -5.43 -1.52
C ALA A 212 -43.36 -4.50 -0.39
N MET A 213 -43.19 -3.20 -0.66
CA MET A 213 -42.84 -2.22 0.37
C MET A 213 -43.92 -2.09 1.45
N ALA A 214 -45.21 -2.13 1.07
CA ALA A 214 -46.29 -2.20 2.06
C ALA A 214 -46.21 -3.46 2.93
N GLY A 215 -45.92 -4.61 2.32
CA GLY A 215 -45.72 -5.87 3.04
C GLY A 215 -44.53 -5.83 4.01
N LEU A 216 -43.54 -4.97 3.76
CA LEU A 216 -42.43 -4.69 4.66
C LEU A 216 -42.73 -3.60 5.71
N GLY A 217 -43.93 -3.01 5.69
CA GLY A 217 -44.33 -1.93 6.61
C GLY A 217 -43.83 -0.54 6.23
N HIS A 218 -43.42 -0.34 4.98
CA HIS A 218 -42.93 0.94 4.45
C HIS A 218 -43.96 1.60 3.52
N ALA A 219 -43.75 2.89 3.23
CA ALA A 219 -44.58 3.61 2.26
C ALA A 219 -44.54 2.94 0.87
N GLN A 220 -45.67 2.93 0.17
CA GLN A 220 -45.83 2.39 -1.18
C GLN A 220 -45.25 3.33 -2.24
N SER A 221 -43.97 3.66 -2.11
CA SER A 221 -43.28 4.64 -2.95
C SER A 221 -41.78 4.42 -2.97
N TRP A 222 -41.08 5.17 -3.82
CA TRP A 222 -39.62 5.24 -3.79
C TRP A 222 -39.06 5.70 -2.43
N GLN A 223 -39.77 6.59 -1.73
CA GLN A 223 -39.37 7.00 -0.40
C GLN A 223 -39.38 5.82 0.58
N GLY A 224 -40.36 4.92 0.47
CA GLY A 224 -40.38 3.70 1.29
C GLY A 224 -39.17 2.79 1.07
N VAL A 225 -38.66 2.71 -0.16
CA VAL A 225 -37.43 1.96 -0.48
C VAL A 225 -36.21 2.62 0.17
N ILE A 226 -36.10 3.95 0.08
CA ILE A 226 -35.02 4.72 0.72
C ILE A 226 -35.06 4.51 2.23
N ASP A 227 -36.23 4.67 2.85
CA ASP A 227 -36.41 4.50 4.30
C ASP A 227 -36.05 3.08 4.76
N PHE A 228 -36.39 2.06 3.96
CA PHE A 228 -35.99 0.68 4.23
C PHE A 228 -34.47 0.50 4.22
N VAL A 229 -33.79 1.02 3.19
CA VAL A 229 -32.33 0.92 3.07
C VAL A 229 -31.61 1.72 4.18
N GLU A 230 -32.10 2.89 4.54
CA GLU A 230 -31.58 3.63 5.70
C GLU A 230 -31.82 2.87 7.00
N GLY A 231 -32.98 2.23 7.15
CA GLY A 231 -33.30 1.33 8.25
C GLY A 231 -32.34 0.15 8.37
N LEU A 232 -31.98 -0.49 7.24
CA LEU A 232 -30.96 -1.54 7.18
C LEU A 232 -29.61 -1.04 7.70
N ARG A 233 -29.13 0.09 7.15
CA ARG A 233 -27.84 0.68 7.54
C ARG A 233 -27.79 0.97 9.04
N ASN A 234 -28.82 1.62 9.56
CA ASN A 234 -28.89 2.05 10.95
C ASN A 234 -29.08 0.86 11.90
N GLY A 235 -29.93 -0.10 11.52
CA GLY A 235 -30.23 -1.30 12.32
C GLY A 235 -29.03 -2.22 12.47
N HIS A 236 -28.28 -2.43 11.39
CA HIS A 236 -27.08 -3.28 11.38
C HIS A 236 -25.78 -2.52 11.71
N ARG A 237 -25.86 -1.19 11.84
CA ARG A 237 -24.72 -0.28 12.09
C ARG A 237 -23.61 -0.45 11.05
N THR A 238 -23.99 -0.53 9.78
CA THR A 238 -23.06 -0.66 8.67
C THR A 238 -22.65 0.70 8.11
N ASP A 239 -21.53 0.73 7.38
CA ASP A 239 -21.05 1.94 6.70
C ASP A 239 -21.98 2.30 5.53
N TRP A 240 -22.44 1.28 4.79
CA TRP A 240 -23.28 1.42 3.60
C TRP A 240 -24.45 0.44 3.64
N ALA A 241 -25.46 0.67 2.80
CA ALA A 241 -26.57 -0.24 2.59
C ALA A 241 -27.24 -0.06 1.22
N TYR A 242 -27.83 -1.13 0.72
CA TYR A 242 -28.78 -1.14 -0.40
C TYR A 242 -29.71 -2.34 -0.29
N CYS A 243 -30.75 -2.39 -1.12
CA CYS A 243 -31.61 -3.58 -1.23
C CYS A 243 -31.60 -4.17 -2.65
N ALA A 244 -31.82 -5.47 -2.73
CA ALA A 244 -31.98 -6.21 -3.96
C ALA A 244 -33.35 -6.88 -3.97
N PHE A 245 -34.19 -6.57 -4.97
CA PHE A 245 -35.44 -7.29 -5.17
C PHE A 245 -35.22 -8.46 -6.11
N PHE A 246 -35.63 -9.65 -5.69
CA PHE A 246 -35.72 -10.83 -6.54
C PHE A 246 -37.18 -11.11 -6.86
N VAL A 247 -37.49 -11.21 -8.15
CA VAL A 247 -38.85 -11.36 -8.64
C VAL A 247 -38.93 -12.44 -9.72
N LYS A 248 -40.14 -12.94 -9.94
CA LYS A 248 -40.52 -13.74 -11.13
C LYS A 248 -41.57 -13.01 -11.98
N TYR A 249 -41.69 -11.70 -11.78
CA TYR A 249 -42.58 -10.83 -12.54
C TYR A 249 -41.93 -10.43 -13.87
N PRO A 250 -42.71 -10.15 -14.92
CA PRO A 250 -42.18 -9.55 -16.14
C PRO A 250 -41.40 -8.26 -15.82
N LEU A 251 -40.22 -8.11 -16.42
CA LEU A 251 -39.37 -6.92 -16.31
C LEU A 251 -39.00 -6.42 -17.71
N ASP A 252 -38.67 -5.13 -17.82
CA ASP A 252 -38.18 -4.55 -19.08
C ASP A 252 -36.71 -4.93 -19.34
N HIS A 253 -35.96 -5.18 -18.26
CA HIS A 253 -34.59 -5.70 -18.26
C HIS A 253 -34.48 -6.80 -17.20
N PHE A 254 -33.68 -7.81 -17.48
CA PHE A 254 -33.53 -8.99 -16.62
C PHE A 254 -32.85 -8.69 -15.28
N ALA A 255 -32.00 -7.66 -15.27
CA ALA A 255 -31.38 -7.10 -14.09
C ALA A 255 -31.13 -5.61 -14.33
N TYR A 256 -31.24 -4.79 -13.29
CA TYR A 256 -30.93 -3.37 -13.35
C TYR A 256 -30.81 -2.76 -11.95
N ALA A 257 -29.95 -1.77 -11.81
CA ALA A 257 -29.66 -1.09 -10.57
C ALA A 257 -29.78 0.44 -10.67
N SER A 258 -30.07 1.06 -9.53
CA SER A 258 -29.99 2.51 -9.39
C SER A 258 -28.51 2.91 -9.21
N ILE A 259 -27.99 3.75 -10.08
CA ILE A 259 -26.61 4.24 -9.96
C ILE A 259 -26.47 5.08 -8.70
N GLY A 260 -25.62 4.64 -7.76
CA GLY A 260 -25.48 5.27 -6.43
C GLY A 260 -26.55 4.83 -5.41
N GLY A 261 -27.28 3.75 -5.68
CA GLY A 261 -28.34 3.23 -4.82
C GLY A 261 -29.71 3.88 -5.07
N PRO A 262 -30.78 3.46 -4.37
CA PRO A 262 -30.75 2.56 -3.20
C PRO A 262 -30.99 1.08 -3.54
N ARG A 263 -31.33 0.73 -4.79
CA ARG A 263 -31.78 -0.63 -5.11
C ARG A 263 -31.28 -1.20 -6.42
N LEU A 264 -31.18 -2.53 -6.44
CA LEU A 264 -31.11 -3.33 -7.66
C LEU A 264 -32.29 -4.31 -7.75
N VAL A 265 -32.59 -4.77 -8.96
CA VAL A 265 -33.66 -5.73 -9.26
C VAL A 265 -33.08 -6.86 -10.09
N MET A 266 -33.52 -8.08 -9.79
CA MET A 266 -33.13 -9.31 -10.47
C MET A 266 -34.37 -10.14 -10.80
N ASP A 267 -34.53 -10.51 -12.07
CA ASP A 267 -35.35 -11.65 -12.45
C ASP A 267 -34.64 -12.95 -12.05
N TYR A 268 -35.39 -13.92 -11.51
CA TYR A 268 -34.82 -15.20 -11.10
C TYR A 268 -34.31 -16.03 -12.28
N ALA A 269 -35.01 -16.05 -13.42
CA ALA A 269 -34.58 -16.80 -14.59
C ALA A 269 -33.40 -16.14 -15.33
N ASN A 270 -33.08 -14.90 -14.96
CA ASN A 270 -32.03 -14.07 -15.55
C ASN A 270 -32.26 -13.93 -17.07
N ASP A 271 -33.53 -13.85 -17.51
CA ASP A 271 -33.96 -13.77 -18.92
C ASP A 271 -33.20 -14.71 -19.88
N GLY A 272 -33.07 -15.97 -19.45
CA GLY A 272 -32.41 -17.00 -20.25
C GLY A 272 -30.88 -17.01 -20.17
N TRP A 273 -30.23 -16.09 -19.46
CA TRP A 273 -28.82 -16.22 -19.03
C TRP A 273 -28.62 -17.36 -18.04
N GLY A 274 -29.70 -17.79 -17.38
CA GLY A 274 -29.72 -18.92 -16.47
C GLY A 274 -29.34 -18.52 -15.04
N VAL A 275 -29.94 -19.25 -14.09
CA VAL A 275 -29.77 -19.05 -12.65
C VAL A 275 -28.31 -19.17 -12.20
N ASP A 276 -27.49 -19.91 -12.95
CA ASP A 276 -26.06 -20.09 -12.66
C ASP A 276 -25.20 -18.84 -12.97
N ASN A 277 -25.76 -17.81 -13.61
CA ASN A 277 -25.09 -16.52 -13.86
C ASN A 277 -25.54 -15.41 -12.89
N ILE A 278 -26.46 -15.68 -11.96
CA ILE A 278 -26.97 -14.66 -11.02
C ILE A 278 -25.83 -14.05 -10.21
N ASP A 279 -24.88 -14.84 -9.71
CA ASP A 279 -23.70 -14.34 -8.99
C ASP A 279 -22.96 -13.21 -9.73
N ARG A 280 -22.71 -13.40 -11.03
CA ARG A 280 -21.93 -12.46 -11.82
C ARG A 280 -22.73 -11.24 -12.21
N VAL A 281 -23.98 -11.43 -12.60
CA VAL A 281 -24.91 -10.31 -12.86
C VAL A 281 -25.13 -9.50 -11.58
N PHE A 282 -25.34 -10.16 -10.45
CA PHE A 282 -25.51 -9.49 -9.16
C PHE A 282 -24.28 -8.69 -8.75
N ALA A 283 -23.07 -9.20 -9.01
CA ALA A 283 -21.83 -8.45 -8.78
C ALA A 283 -21.72 -7.22 -9.70
N HIS A 284 -22.07 -7.36 -10.98
CA HIS A 284 -22.15 -6.26 -11.94
C HIS A 284 -23.14 -5.17 -11.50
N GLU A 285 -24.38 -5.55 -11.17
CA GLU A 285 -25.42 -4.62 -10.71
C GLU A 285 -25.08 -3.96 -9.38
N THR A 286 -24.42 -4.70 -8.48
CA THR A 286 -23.88 -4.13 -7.24
C THR A 286 -22.82 -3.06 -7.56
N GLY A 287 -22.12 -3.16 -8.68
CA GLY A 287 -21.21 -2.12 -9.15
C GLY A 287 -21.88 -0.78 -9.41
N HIS A 288 -23.05 -0.78 -10.05
CA HIS A 288 -23.85 0.43 -10.25
C HIS A 288 -24.32 1.05 -8.93
N ILE A 289 -24.69 0.23 -7.93
CA ILE A 289 -25.04 0.73 -6.58
C ILE A 289 -23.94 1.64 -6.01
N PHE A 290 -22.68 1.36 -6.35
CA PHE A 290 -21.52 2.15 -5.93
C PHE A 290 -20.99 3.09 -7.01
N GLY A 291 -21.78 3.35 -8.05
CA GLY A 291 -21.54 4.43 -8.99
C GLY A 291 -20.68 4.08 -10.20
N ALA A 292 -20.39 2.81 -10.46
CA ALA A 292 -19.75 2.40 -11.72
C ALA A 292 -20.74 2.45 -12.89
N PRO A 293 -20.34 2.95 -14.06
CA PRO A 293 -21.12 2.85 -15.29
C PRO A 293 -20.87 1.53 -16.02
N ASP A 294 -21.72 1.26 -17.00
CA ASP A 294 -21.47 0.21 -17.99
C ASP A 294 -20.32 0.55 -18.92
N GLU A 295 -19.57 -0.47 -19.32
CA GLU A 295 -18.37 -0.33 -20.17
C GLU A 295 -18.53 -0.97 -21.55
N TYR A 296 -19.65 -1.65 -21.82
CA TYR A 296 -19.89 -2.34 -23.10
C TYR A 296 -20.60 -1.44 -24.13
N ALA A 297 -20.33 -1.66 -25.41
CA ALA A 297 -20.72 -0.75 -26.49
C ALA A 297 -22.24 -0.47 -26.55
N SER A 298 -23.07 -1.51 -26.43
CA SER A 298 -24.53 -1.41 -26.58
C SER A 298 -25.22 -0.70 -25.41
N SER A 299 -24.55 -0.50 -24.27
CA SER A 299 -25.04 0.39 -23.19
C SER A 299 -25.07 1.86 -23.60
N GLY A 300 -24.38 2.22 -24.69
CA GLY A 300 -24.14 3.61 -25.06
C GLY A 300 -23.06 4.28 -24.21
N CYS A 301 -22.15 3.50 -23.60
CA CYS A 301 -21.04 4.04 -22.83
C CYS A 301 -20.25 5.09 -23.62
N ASP A 302 -19.66 6.05 -22.90
CA ASP A 302 -18.68 7.01 -23.43
C ASP A 302 -17.46 7.10 -22.49
N CYS A 303 -16.37 7.72 -22.96
CA CYS A 303 -15.14 7.90 -22.17
C CYS A 303 -15.19 9.16 -21.28
N GLY A 304 -16.38 9.69 -21.01
CA GLY A 304 -16.63 10.87 -20.21
C GLY A 304 -17.39 10.54 -18.92
N GLY A 305 -18.19 11.51 -18.48
CA GLY A 305 -18.98 11.43 -17.26
C GLY A 305 -18.17 11.61 -15.97
N ALA A 306 -18.87 11.48 -14.84
CA ALA A 306 -18.32 11.72 -13.51
C ALA A 306 -18.86 10.65 -12.54
N TRP A 307 -18.19 9.51 -12.51
CA TRP A 307 -18.68 8.28 -11.91
C TRP A 307 -18.05 7.98 -10.55
N GLY A 308 -18.80 7.31 -9.68
CA GLY A 308 -18.39 7.01 -8.31
C GLY A 308 -18.13 8.23 -7.41
N VAL A 309 -17.49 7.97 -6.27
CA VAL A 309 -17.08 9.02 -5.30
C VAL A 309 -15.92 9.87 -5.81
N PHE A 310 -15.08 9.33 -6.70
CA PHE A 310 -13.94 10.06 -7.28
C PHE A 310 -14.29 10.87 -8.52
N LYS A 311 -15.52 10.77 -9.04
CA LYS A 311 -15.94 11.47 -10.27
C LYS A 311 -15.05 11.12 -11.47
N GLU A 312 -14.65 9.86 -11.53
CA GLU A 312 -13.77 9.32 -12.55
C GLU A 312 -14.55 9.12 -13.86
N ALA A 313 -13.94 9.44 -15.00
CA ALA A 313 -14.52 9.16 -16.31
C ALA A 313 -14.51 7.66 -16.63
N ASN A 314 -15.36 7.23 -17.55
CA ASN A 314 -15.44 5.82 -17.94
C ASN A 314 -14.45 5.43 -19.04
N LEU A 315 -13.16 5.49 -18.74
CA LEU A 315 -12.09 5.29 -19.73
C LEU A 315 -11.91 3.83 -20.20
N ASN A 316 -12.64 2.86 -19.64
CA ASN A 316 -12.68 1.49 -20.16
C ASN A 316 -13.82 1.25 -21.17
N CYS A 317 -14.61 2.28 -21.48
CA CYS A 317 -15.75 2.14 -22.37
C CYS A 317 -15.35 1.61 -23.76
N GLU A 318 -16.01 0.54 -24.19
CA GLU A 318 -15.77 -0.16 -25.45
C GLU A 318 -15.90 0.72 -26.70
N ASN A 319 -16.77 1.74 -26.66
CA ASN A 319 -17.00 2.63 -27.80
C ASN A 319 -15.83 3.58 -28.12
N CYS A 320 -14.92 3.81 -27.18
CA CYS A 320 -13.92 4.89 -27.29
C CYS A 320 -12.56 4.55 -26.70
N ALA A 321 -12.46 3.57 -25.80
CA ALA A 321 -11.19 3.14 -25.26
C ALA A 321 -10.32 2.51 -26.35
N PRO A 322 -9.00 2.74 -26.35
CA PRO A 322 -8.08 2.11 -27.30
C PRO A 322 -8.25 0.59 -27.33
N GLY A 323 -8.43 0.01 -28.52
CA GLY A 323 -8.64 -1.43 -28.69
C GLY A 323 -9.97 -1.95 -28.15
N GLY A 324 -10.94 -1.08 -27.85
CA GLY A 324 -12.23 -1.45 -27.27
C GLY A 324 -12.17 -1.70 -25.77
N GLY A 325 -11.13 -1.20 -25.08
CA GLY A 325 -10.95 -1.38 -23.63
C GLY A 325 -10.42 -2.76 -23.23
N ILE A 326 -10.30 -2.99 -21.93
CA ILE A 326 -9.83 -4.24 -21.32
C ILE A 326 -10.98 -5.01 -20.66
N ALA A 327 -10.74 -6.29 -20.36
CA ALA A 327 -11.72 -7.12 -19.68
C ALA A 327 -12.08 -6.56 -18.30
N CYS A 328 -13.38 -6.49 -18.01
CA CYS A 328 -13.91 -5.96 -16.76
C CYS A 328 -15.33 -6.47 -16.52
N ILE A 329 -15.73 -6.59 -15.25
CA ILE A 329 -17.07 -7.01 -14.85
C ILE A 329 -18.15 -6.05 -15.36
N MET A 330 -17.83 -4.76 -15.49
CA MET A 330 -18.73 -3.75 -16.05
C MET A 330 -18.80 -3.80 -17.60
N LYS A 331 -17.97 -4.62 -18.24
CA LYS A 331 -17.91 -4.79 -19.70
C LYS A 331 -18.51 -6.10 -20.19
N ALA A 332 -18.26 -7.20 -19.49
CA ALA A 332 -18.68 -8.52 -19.97
C ALA A 332 -18.95 -9.50 -18.84
N ASN A 333 -19.65 -10.58 -19.16
CA ASN A 333 -19.90 -11.73 -18.31
C ASN A 333 -18.60 -12.50 -18.03
N SER A 334 -17.71 -11.90 -17.25
CA SER A 334 -16.37 -12.39 -16.92
C SER A 334 -15.97 -11.99 -15.50
N TRP A 335 -15.15 -12.80 -14.83
CA TRP A 335 -14.62 -12.50 -13.50
C TRP A 335 -13.33 -11.67 -13.57
N GLU A 336 -13.40 -10.54 -14.25
CA GLU A 336 -12.27 -9.63 -14.45
C GLU A 336 -12.58 -8.25 -13.84
N MET A 337 -11.56 -7.56 -13.32
CA MET A 337 -11.72 -6.27 -12.63
C MET A 337 -10.69 -5.27 -13.15
N CYS A 338 -11.14 -4.32 -13.96
CA CYS A 338 -10.34 -3.24 -14.51
C CYS A 338 -10.10 -2.11 -13.49
N ALA A 339 -9.07 -1.32 -13.75
CA ALA A 339 -8.66 -0.21 -12.88
C ALA A 339 -9.72 0.89 -12.73
N HIS A 340 -10.44 1.21 -13.82
CA HIS A 340 -11.44 2.27 -13.84
C HIS A 340 -12.61 1.94 -12.92
N THR A 341 -13.19 0.74 -13.06
CA THR A 341 -14.25 0.25 -12.16
C THR A 341 -13.81 0.25 -10.69
N ARG A 342 -12.57 -0.10 -10.36
CA ARG A 342 -12.06 -0.01 -8.97
C ARG A 342 -12.20 1.43 -8.43
N ARG A 343 -11.82 2.44 -9.22
CA ARG A 343 -11.98 3.84 -8.83
C ARG A 343 -13.45 4.22 -8.67
N HIS A 344 -14.32 3.77 -9.58
CA HIS A 344 -15.76 4.04 -9.46
C HIS A 344 -16.34 3.48 -8.16
N TYR A 345 -15.94 2.28 -7.74
CA TYR A 345 -16.34 1.69 -6.45
C TYR A 345 -15.81 2.43 -5.22
N GLY A 346 -15.04 3.49 -5.39
CA GLY A 346 -14.37 4.19 -4.29
C GLY A 346 -13.15 3.45 -3.76
N TRP A 347 -12.60 2.50 -4.53
CA TRP A 347 -11.34 1.85 -4.21
C TRP A 347 -10.17 2.64 -4.77
N GLY A 348 -9.52 3.33 -3.85
CA GLY A 348 -8.43 4.25 -4.07
C GLY A 348 -8.48 5.27 -2.93
N LEU A 349 -7.35 5.74 -2.42
CA LEU A 349 -7.38 6.75 -1.36
C LEU A 349 -6.59 7.97 -1.77
N THR A 350 -7.31 8.91 -2.39
CA THR A 350 -6.98 10.34 -2.47
C THR A 350 -7.08 11.05 -1.11
N THR A 351 -7.46 10.37 -0.03
CA THR A 351 -7.69 10.98 1.29
C THR A 351 -6.66 10.61 2.35
N ALA A 352 -5.79 9.61 2.13
CA ALA A 352 -4.73 9.30 3.07
C ALA A 352 -3.83 10.53 3.26
N ARG A 353 -3.54 10.86 4.51
CA ARG A 353 -2.63 11.94 4.89
C ARG A 353 -1.56 11.34 5.79
N ALA A 354 -0.31 11.75 5.66
CA ALA A 354 0.74 11.45 6.61
C ALA A 354 1.16 12.77 7.30
N PRO A 355 1.72 12.70 8.53
CA PRO A 355 2.36 13.86 9.14
C PRO A 355 3.38 14.49 8.18
N GLN A 356 3.42 15.83 8.09
CA GLN A 356 4.39 16.51 7.24
C GLN A 356 5.83 16.11 7.61
N GLY A 357 6.67 15.91 6.59
CA GLY A 357 8.03 15.41 6.77
C GLY A 357 8.15 13.90 6.93
N THR A 358 7.04 13.14 6.87
CA THR A 358 7.08 11.67 6.77
C THR A 358 7.89 11.26 5.54
N ALA A 359 8.83 10.34 5.74
CA ALA A 359 9.57 9.76 4.63
C ALA A 359 8.70 8.70 3.93
N ILE A 360 8.56 8.82 2.61
CA ILE A 360 7.96 7.76 1.79
C ILE A 360 9.06 6.79 1.41
N HIS A 361 8.94 5.52 1.79
CA HIS A 361 9.89 4.51 1.36
C HIS A 361 9.55 4.07 -0.06
N ALA A 362 10.47 4.20 -1.01
CA ALA A 362 10.30 3.75 -2.38
C ALA A 362 11.27 2.60 -2.70
N VAL A 363 10.78 1.56 -3.36
CA VAL A 363 11.56 0.37 -3.73
C VAL A 363 11.24 -0.04 -5.17
N SER A 364 12.26 -0.41 -5.93
CA SER A 364 12.06 -1.09 -7.20
C SER A 364 11.86 -2.58 -6.95
N ARG A 365 10.67 -3.11 -7.25
CA ARG A 365 10.41 -4.55 -7.10
C ARG A 365 11.09 -5.35 -8.21
N SER A 366 11.11 -4.79 -9.40
CA SER A 366 11.72 -5.29 -10.62
C SER A 366 12.03 -4.10 -11.54
N ARG A 367 12.80 -4.34 -12.60
CA ARG A 367 13.03 -3.35 -13.66
C ARG A 367 11.69 -2.71 -14.11
N ASP A 368 11.64 -1.39 -14.13
CA ASP A 368 10.46 -0.61 -14.50
C ASP A 368 9.21 -0.91 -13.65
N LYS A 369 9.38 -1.37 -12.40
CA LYS A 369 8.27 -1.54 -11.44
C LYS A 369 8.66 -0.97 -10.09
N LEU A 370 7.83 -0.08 -9.57
CA LEU A 370 8.07 0.61 -8.31
C LEU A 370 6.94 0.35 -7.34
N ASP A 371 7.28 0.32 -6.06
CA ASP A 371 6.35 0.26 -4.97
C ASP A 371 6.77 1.28 -3.91
N ILE A 372 5.79 1.90 -3.25
CA ILE A 372 6.03 2.86 -2.17
C ILE A 372 5.24 2.50 -0.92
N PHE A 373 5.76 2.94 0.24
CA PHE A 373 5.21 2.62 1.55
C PHE A 373 5.35 3.78 2.53
N PHE A 374 4.34 4.00 3.36
CA PHE A 374 4.37 4.96 4.47
C PHE A 374 3.27 4.65 5.49
N CYS A 375 3.43 5.13 6.73
CA CYS A 375 2.35 5.18 7.71
C CYS A 375 1.60 6.51 7.62
N ASP A 376 0.27 6.46 7.48
CA ASP A 376 -0.59 7.65 7.43
C ASP A 376 -0.82 8.27 8.82
N ASP A 377 -1.64 9.31 8.91
CA ASP A 377 -1.98 10.11 10.10
C ASP A 377 -2.74 9.30 11.16
N LYS A 378 -3.37 8.20 10.74
CA LYS A 378 -4.02 7.21 11.59
C LYS A 378 -3.10 6.02 11.88
N GLY A 379 -1.87 6.03 11.38
CA GLY A 379 -0.91 4.95 11.53
C GLY A 379 -1.14 3.77 10.59
N ARG A 380 -2.05 3.86 9.61
CA ARG A 380 -2.28 2.78 8.64
C ARG A 380 -1.08 2.68 7.71
N VAL A 381 -0.61 1.47 7.46
CA VAL A 381 0.44 1.21 6.46
C VAL A 381 -0.16 1.28 5.06
N MET A 382 0.21 2.33 4.35
CA MET A 382 -0.23 2.60 2.99
C MET A 382 0.79 2.05 2.01
N SER A 383 0.31 1.54 0.87
CA SER A 383 1.14 1.16 -0.27
C SER A 383 0.79 1.98 -1.49
N ALA A 384 1.64 1.95 -2.51
CA ALA A 384 1.26 2.12 -3.90
C ALA A 384 2.22 1.38 -4.82
N ALA A 385 1.80 1.09 -6.04
CA ALA A 385 2.60 0.37 -7.02
C ALA A 385 2.46 0.99 -8.42
N TRP A 386 3.53 1.00 -9.18
CA TRP A 386 3.56 1.44 -10.58
C TRP A 386 4.23 0.40 -11.46
N GLU A 387 3.70 0.21 -12.67
CA GLU A 387 4.28 -0.60 -13.72
C GLU A 387 3.92 -0.05 -15.11
N PRO A 388 4.61 -0.46 -16.20
CA PRO A 388 4.52 0.21 -17.51
C PRO A 388 3.13 0.16 -18.16
N ALA A 389 2.31 -0.82 -17.79
CA ALA A 389 0.92 -0.91 -18.24
C ALA A 389 0.04 0.24 -17.68
N MET A 390 0.56 1.06 -16.77
CA MET A 390 -0.15 2.15 -16.09
C MET A 390 0.59 3.48 -16.26
N PRO A 391 0.69 4.01 -17.48
CA PRO A 391 1.55 5.17 -17.75
C PRO A 391 1.05 6.46 -17.08
N THR A 392 -0.24 6.57 -16.79
CA THR A 392 -0.87 7.79 -16.27
C THR A 392 -1.31 7.70 -14.82
N TRP A 393 -1.10 6.57 -14.15
CA TRP A 393 -1.56 6.40 -12.78
C TRP A 393 -0.78 5.29 -12.05
N TRP A 394 -0.82 5.32 -10.74
CA TRP A 394 -0.25 4.31 -9.87
C TRP A 394 -1.39 3.42 -9.33
N GLN A 395 -1.22 2.10 -9.42
CA GLN A 395 -2.00 1.16 -8.62
C GLN A 395 -1.70 1.38 -7.14
N GLY A 396 -2.49 0.79 -6.25
CA GLY A 396 -1.92 0.49 -4.95
C GLY A 396 -2.25 1.40 -3.78
N PHE A 397 -2.87 2.57 -3.95
CA PHE A 397 -3.08 3.55 -2.85
C PHE A 397 -4.14 3.15 -1.83
N TRP A 398 -3.86 2.06 -1.11
CA TRP A 398 -4.72 1.50 -0.09
C TRP A 398 -3.92 1.18 1.17
N HIS A 399 -4.65 1.09 2.26
CA HIS A 399 -4.16 0.47 3.46
C HIS A 399 -3.94 -1.01 3.18
N ILE A 400 -2.72 -1.52 3.39
CA ILE A 400 -2.51 -2.97 3.42
C ILE A 400 -3.24 -3.50 4.65
N LEU A 401 -4.43 -4.10 4.44
CA LEU A 401 -5.41 -4.37 5.50
C LEU A 401 -4.77 -4.95 6.76
N GLY A 402 -4.99 -4.30 7.90
CA GLY A 402 -4.48 -4.73 9.20
C GLY A 402 -3.11 -4.16 9.57
N GLY A 403 -2.39 -3.56 8.62
CA GLY A 403 -1.08 -2.95 8.84
C GLY A 403 -1.19 -1.65 9.61
N MET A 404 -0.71 -1.64 10.84
CA MET A 404 -0.76 -0.46 11.70
C MET A 404 0.63 -0.18 12.25
N GLY A 405 1.00 1.09 12.39
CA GLY A 405 2.17 1.60 13.08
C GLY A 405 1.85 2.94 13.74
N ALA A 406 2.83 3.63 14.32
CA ALA A 406 2.61 5.01 14.73
C ALA A 406 2.44 5.93 13.51
N PRO A 407 1.70 7.05 13.60
CA PRO A 407 1.60 8.00 12.50
C PRO A 407 2.98 8.47 12.01
N GLY A 408 3.23 8.36 10.71
CA GLY A 408 4.54 8.68 10.11
C GLY A 408 5.69 7.75 10.50
N ALA A 409 5.41 6.60 11.13
CA ALA A 409 6.43 5.60 11.42
C ALA A 409 7.12 5.11 10.13
N PRO A 410 8.43 4.79 10.19
CA PRO A 410 9.12 4.24 9.04
C PRO A 410 8.56 2.87 8.68
N VAL A 411 8.28 2.68 7.40
CA VAL A 411 8.05 1.37 6.80
C VAL A 411 9.27 1.04 5.97
N THR A 412 9.96 -0.06 6.27
CA THR A 412 11.11 -0.51 5.49
C THR A 412 10.62 -1.52 4.46
N ALA A 413 10.96 -1.34 3.18
CA ALA A 413 10.62 -2.28 2.11
C ALA A 413 11.87 -2.82 1.44
N VAL A 414 11.83 -4.07 0.99
CA VAL A 414 12.92 -4.70 0.24
C VAL A 414 12.37 -5.62 -0.84
N SER A 415 13.05 -5.65 -1.99
CA SER A 415 12.86 -6.68 -2.99
C SER A 415 13.88 -7.80 -2.76
N ARG A 416 13.41 -8.99 -2.36
CA ARG A 416 14.29 -10.15 -2.10
C ARG A 416 14.62 -10.94 -3.36
N ALA A 417 13.77 -10.85 -4.36
CA ALA A 417 13.91 -11.40 -5.70
C ALA A 417 13.04 -10.58 -6.65
N PRO A 418 13.27 -10.62 -7.98
CA PRO A 418 12.40 -9.93 -8.94
C PRO A 418 10.93 -10.25 -8.67
N ASP A 419 10.12 -9.20 -8.53
CA ASP A 419 8.70 -9.27 -8.25
C ASP A 419 8.34 -9.96 -6.91
N HIS A 420 9.22 -9.91 -5.91
CA HIS A 420 8.94 -10.37 -4.54
C HIS A 420 9.33 -9.30 -3.53
N LEU A 421 8.34 -8.72 -2.86
CA LEU A 421 8.55 -7.68 -1.85
C LEU A 421 8.24 -8.18 -0.45
N ASP A 422 9.00 -7.68 0.51
CA ASP A 422 8.74 -7.81 1.94
C ASP A 422 8.83 -6.41 2.57
N ILE A 423 7.89 -6.11 3.47
CA ILE A 423 7.86 -4.84 4.20
C ILE A 423 7.85 -5.08 5.71
N PHE A 424 8.36 -4.12 6.48
CA PHE A 424 8.49 -4.20 7.93
C PHE A 424 8.06 -2.89 8.59
N VAL A 425 7.31 -3.01 9.68
CA VAL A 425 6.89 -1.88 10.50
C VAL A 425 6.85 -2.29 11.97
N VAL A 426 7.15 -1.36 12.87
CA VAL A 426 6.82 -1.52 14.29
C VAL A 426 5.36 -1.16 14.49
N GLY A 427 4.57 -2.14 14.90
CA GLY A 427 3.14 -2.04 15.15
C GLY A 427 2.78 -1.10 16.29
N THR A 428 1.51 -0.72 16.36
CA THR A 428 0.97 0.04 17.52
C THR A 428 0.99 -0.76 18.82
N ASP A 429 1.16 -2.09 18.72
CA ASP A 429 1.40 -3.02 19.81
C ASP A 429 2.90 -3.18 20.16
N ASN A 430 3.77 -2.37 19.55
CA ASN A 430 5.22 -2.39 19.69
C ASN A 430 5.89 -3.67 19.18
N HIS A 431 5.21 -4.51 18.40
CA HIS A 431 5.82 -5.69 17.78
C HIS A 431 6.22 -5.41 16.33
N VAL A 432 7.19 -6.15 15.80
CA VAL A 432 7.51 -6.06 14.37
C VAL A 432 6.54 -6.92 13.58
N TRP A 433 5.90 -6.29 12.61
CA TRP A 433 5.01 -6.92 11.67
C TRP A 433 5.62 -6.85 10.28
N THR A 434 5.39 -7.90 9.49
CA THR A 434 5.77 -7.93 8.08
C THR A 434 4.59 -8.38 7.23
N ALA A 435 4.62 -7.93 5.99
CA ALA A 435 3.75 -8.38 4.92
C ALA A 435 4.61 -8.61 3.69
N ALA A 436 4.20 -9.54 2.83
CA ALA A 436 4.89 -9.83 1.58
C ALA A 436 3.90 -9.79 0.41
N TRP A 437 4.43 -9.39 -0.73
CA TRP A 437 3.73 -9.36 -2.01
C TRP A 437 4.34 -10.37 -2.98
N ARG A 438 3.49 -11.08 -3.71
CA ARG A 438 3.88 -11.98 -4.80
C ARG A 438 2.99 -11.78 -6.04
N PRO A 439 3.48 -12.11 -7.25
CA PRO A 439 2.72 -11.87 -8.49
C PRO A 439 1.47 -12.73 -8.62
N ASP A 440 1.50 -13.94 -8.07
CA ASP A 440 0.46 -14.96 -8.15
C ASP A 440 -0.66 -14.74 -7.12
N SER A 441 -0.35 -14.14 -5.98
CA SER A 441 -1.25 -14.06 -4.82
C SER A 441 -1.50 -12.64 -4.30
N GLY A 442 -0.76 -11.64 -4.77
CA GLY A 442 -0.78 -10.29 -4.23
C GLY A 442 -0.22 -10.22 -2.80
N TRP A 443 -0.80 -9.34 -1.97
CA TRP A 443 -0.43 -9.20 -0.55
C TRP A 443 -0.93 -10.40 0.25
N LEU A 444 -0.01 -11.08 0.94
CA LEU A 444 -0.30 -12.28 1.74
C LEU A 444 -0.87 -11.98 3.14
N GLY A 445 -1.10 -10.71 3.46
CA GLY A 445 -1.54 -10.25 4.78
C GLY A 445 -0.37 -9.88 5.70
N TRP A 446 -0.67 -9.63 6.97
CA TRP A 446 0.33 -9.28 7.98
C TRP A 446 0.56 -10.43 8.95
N TRP A 447 1.83 -10.69 9.26
CA TRP A 447 2.21 -11.60 10.33
C TRP A 447 3.24 -10.95 11.23
N ARG A 448 3.09 -11.23 12.51
CA ARG A 448 3.99 -10.76 13.55
C ARG A 448 5.24 -11.61 13.55
N ILE A 449 6.41 -10.98 13.55
CA ILE A 449 7.69 -11.67 13.69
C ILE A 449 7.99 -11.76 15.19
N GLY A 450 7.83 -12.96 15.76
CA GLY A 450 8.15 -13.25 17.17
C GLY A 450 7.33 -12.47 18.21
N ASN A 451 7.77 -12.50 19.46
CA ASN A 451 7.07 -11.86 20.59
C ASN A 451 7.78 -10.62 21.16
N GLU A 452 8.88 -10.21 20.56
CA GLU A 452 9.75 -9.16 21.10
C GLU A 452 9.16 -7.77 20.83
N THR A 453 9.34 -6.86 21.78
CA THR A 453 8.82 -5.49 21.72
C THR A 453 9.91 -4.49 21.40
N PHE A 454 9.59 -3.51 20.57
CA PHE A 454 10.49 -2.48 20.08
C PHE A 454 9.89 -1.09 20.37
N PRO A 455 10.71 -0.06 20.65
CA PRO A 455 10.19 1.30 20.80
C PRO A 455 9.39 1.73 19.56
N PRO A 456 8.31 2.51 19.72
CA PRO A 456 7.56 3.04 18.57
C PRO A 456 8.47 3.73 17.56
N SER A 457 8.17 3.53 16.27
CA SER A 457 8.92 4.10 15.15
C SER A 457 10.40 3.69 15.07
N THR A 458 10.80 2.59 15.72
CA THR A 458 12.14 2.01 15.53
C THR A 458 12.31 1.58 14.06
N PRO A 459 13.34 2.06 13.34
CA PRO A 459 13.65 1.58 12.00
C PRO A 459 14.06 0.10 12.04
N ILE A 460 13.47 -0.71 11.16
CA ILE A 460 13.88 -2.09 10.95
C ILE A 460 14.92 -2.09 9.84
N HIS A 461 16.14 -2.53 10.16
CA HIS A 461 17.21 -2.63 9.19
C HIS A 461 17.17 -4.00 8.52
N VAL A 462 17.14 -4.03 7.20
CA VAL A 462 17.05 -5.27 6.41
C VAL A 462 18.24 -5.38 5.47
N VAL A 463 18.73 -6.60 5.29
CA VAL A 463 19.76 -6.93 4.31
C VAL A 463 19.36 -8.21 3.59
N SER A 464 19.66 -8.28 2.30
CA SER A 464 19.65 -9.55 1.58
C SER A 464 21.05 -10.16 1.67
N ARG A 465 21.18 -11.26 2.41
CA ARG A 465 22.47 -11.98 2.52
C ARG A 465 22.83 -12.76 1.26
N SER A 466 21.82 -13.20 0.52
CA SER A 466 21.94 -13.84 -0.79
C SER A 466 20.58 -13.81 -1.48
N ARG A 467 20.55 -14.17 -2.77
CA ARG A 467 19.32 -14.13 -3.57
C ARG A 467 18.19 -14.86 -2.84
N ASP A 468 17.08 -14.17 -2.66
CA ASP A 468 15.89 -14.69 -2.02
C ASP A 468 16.08 -15.09 -0.55
N LYS A 469 16.96 -14.41 0.18
CA LYS A 469 17.15 -14.58 1.63
C LYS A 469 17.31 -13.23 2.31
N LEU A 470 16.60 -13.03 3.41
CA LEU A 470 16.57 -11.77 4.15
C LEU A 470 16.93 -11.98 5.61
N ASP A 471 17.59 -10.97 6.17
CA ASP A 471 17.86 -10.87 7.59
C ASP A 471 17.48 -9.45 8.04
N ILE A 472 16.76 -9.35 9.15
CA ILE A 472 16.35 -8.09 9.77
C ILE A 472 16.97 -7.91 11.14
N PHE A 473 17.21 -6.65 11.51
CA PHE A 473 17.90 -6.26 12.73
C PHE A 473 17.24 -5.05 13.38
N ALA A 474 17.12 -5.11 14.71
CA ALA A 474 16.66 -3.98 15.52
C ALA A 474 17.09 -4.12 16.98
N CYS A 475 17.14 -2.99 17.69
CA CYS A 475 17.29 -2.96 19.14
C CYS A 475 15.91 -2.88 19.82
N ASP A 476 15.61 -3.85 20.68
CA ASP A 476 14.33 -3.96 21.39
C ASP A 476 14.16 -2.89 22.49
N VAL A 477 13.03 -2.91 23.23
CA VAL A 477 12.78 -1.94 24.33
C VAL A 477 13.77 -2.05 25.50
N ARG A 478 14.49 -3.17 25.61
CA ARG A 478 15.55 -3.41 26.60
C ARG A 478 16.93 -3.09 26.05
N GLY A 479 17.03 -2.72 24.77
CA GLY A 479 18.30 -2.47 24.08
C GLY A 479 19.02 -3.74 23.59
N ARG A 480 18.40 -4.92 23.68
CA ARG A 480 18.97 -6.15 23.09
C ARG A 480 19.02 -6.01 21.58
N VAL A 481 20.16 -6.35 20.97
CA VAL A 481 20.31 -6.41 19.52
C VAL A 481 19.80 -7.75 19.02
N LEU A 482 18.69 -7.72 18.29
CA LEU A 482 18.00 -8.93 17.84
C LEU A 482 18.12 -9.08 16.32
N SER A 483 18.08 -10.33 15.87
CA SER A 483 17.92 -10.67 14.45
C SER A 483 16.75 -11.62 14.25
N ALA A 484 16.09 -11.50 13.12
CA ALA A 484 15.17 -12.49 12.56
C ALA A 484 15.51 -12.69 11.09
N ALA A 485 15.23 -13.86 10.54
CA ALA A 485 15.61 -14.17 9.16
C ALA A 485 14.51 -14.91 8.39
N TRP A 486 14.59 -14.81 7.08
CA TRP A 486 13.71 -15.48 6.14
C TRP A 486 14.52 -16.16 5.04
N GLU A 487 14.21 -17.42 4.78
CA GLU A 487 14.62 -18.11 3.55
C GLU A 487 13.53 -19.12 3.14
N PRO A 488 13.48 -19.53 1.86
CA PRO A 488 12.44 -20.44 1.35
C PRO A 488 12.39 -21.80 2.06
N ALA A 489 13.51 -22.23 2.65
CA ALA A 489 13.63 -23.53 3.30
C ALA A 489 13.09 -23.56 4.74
N PHE A 490 12.80 -22.40 5.35
CA PHE A 490 12.26 -22.35 6.70
C PHE A 490 10.79 -22.79 6.71
N ALA A 491 10.50 -23.89 7.42
CA ALA A 491 9.17 -24.50 7.50
C ALA A 491 8.13 -23.58 8.18
N ASP A 492 8.59 -22.68 9.05
CA ASP A 492 7.82 -21.67 9.78
C ASP A 492 7.85 -20.29 9.11
N GLY A 493 8.54 -20.14 7.97
CA GLY A 493 8.67 -18.89 7.24
C GLY A 493 9.68 -17.94 7.88
N TRP A 494 9.23 -16.86 8.52
CA TRP A 494 10.14 -15.96 9.24
C TRP A 494 10.57 -16.62 10.55
N HIS A 495 11.84 -17.00 10.62
CA HIS A 495 12.41 -17.56 11.83
C HIS A 495 12.71 -16.43 12.82
N GLY A 496 12.22 -16.59 14.05
CA GLY A 496 11.88 -15.52 14.99
C GLY A 496 13.02 -14.60 15.46
N TRP A 497 12.72 -13.72 16.41
CA TRP A 497 13.74 -12.86 17.02
C TRP A 497 14.62 -13.64 17.99
N TRP A 498 15.91 -13.75 17.69
CA TRP A 498 16.91 -14.19 18.66
C TRP A 498 17.82 -13.05 19.07
N HIS A 499 18.19 -13.06 20.36
CA HIS A 499 19.23 -12.18 20.86
C HIS A 499 20.57 -12.64 20.32
N ILE A 500 21.22 -11.79 19.55
CA ILE A 500 22.52 -12.11 18.95
C ILE A 500 23.53 -12.14 20.10
N ASN A 501 23.83 -13.32 20.64
CA ASN A 501 24.91 -13.60 21.60
C ASN A 501 25.18 -12.52 22.67
N GLY A 502 24.13 -11.96 23.29
CA GLY A 502 24.28 -10.99 24.39
C GLY A 502 24.45 -9.51 23.96
N GLY A 503 24.32 -9.16 22.68
CA GLY A 503 24.52 -7.80 22.17
C GLY A 503 23.59 -6.75 22.76
N MET A 504 24.14 -5.61 23.17
CA MET A 504 23.38 -4.53 23.83
C MET A 504 23.68 -3.16 23.22
N GLY A 505 22.65 -2.49 22.72
CA GLY A 505 22.64 -1.06 22.36
C GLY A 505 21.60 -0.28 23.17
N ALA A 506 21.43 1.01 22.89
CA ALA A 506 20.29 1.75 23.46
C ALA A 506 18.95 1.24 22.85
N PRO A 507 17.82 1.31 23.58
CA PRO A 507 16.52 0.92 23.01
C PRO A 507 16.21 1.65 21.69
N GLY A 508 15.92 0.89 20.64
CA GLY A 508 15.71 1.43 19.28
C GLY A 508 16.95 2.13 18.69
N ALA A 509 18.16 1.77 19.11
CA ALA A 509 19.38 2.18 18.43
C ALA A 509 19.45 1.58 17.02
N PRO A 510 19.99 2.32 16.03
CA PRO A 510 20.20 1.79 14.70
C PRO A 510 21.20 0.62 14.74
N VAL A 511 20.93 -0.39 13.91
CA VAL A 511 21.83 -1.53 13.70
C VAL A 511 22.26 -1.49 12.25
N THR A 512 23.48 -1.03 12.00
CA THR A 512 24.01 -1.00 10.64
C THR A 512 24.38 -2.41 10.23
N THR A 513 24.01 -2.82 9.01
CA THR A 513 24.22 -4.17 8.50
C THR A 513 24.79 -4.13 7.09
N VAL A 514 25.64 -5.11 6.75
CA VAL A 514 26.22 -5.28 5.41
C VAL A 514 26.37 -6.77 5.10
N SER A 515 26.14 -7.15 3.84
CA SER A 515 26.58 -8.44 3.31
C SER A 515 27.93 -8.25 2.61
N ARG A 516 29.02 -8.72 3.22
CA ARG A 516 30.37 -8.55 2.63
C ARG A 516 30.70 -9.54 1.52
N ALA A 517 29.98 -10.66 1.51
CA ALA A 517 29.95 -11.68 0.47
C ALA A 517 28.62 -12.43 0.57
N PRO A 518 28.25 -13.25 -0.44
CA PRO A 518 27.07 -14.11 -0.34
C PRO A 518 27.08 -14.94 0.94
N ASP A 519 25.97 -14.88 1.68
CA ASP A 519 25.76 -15.56 2.96
C ASP A 519 26.80 -15.21 4.06
N HIS A 520 27.37 -14.00 4.02
CA HIS A 520 28.25 -13.49 5.07
C HIS A 520 27.80 -12.09 5.49
N LEU A 521 27.30 -11.98 6.71
CA LEU A 521 26.79 -10.72 7.27
C LEU A 521 27.69 -10.20 8.37
N ASP A 522 27.78 -8.88 8.44
CA ASP A 522 28.42 -8.16 9.53
C ASP A 522 27.46 -7.04 9.99
N ILE A 523 27.29 -6.91 11.30
CA ILE A 523 26.47 -5.88 11.91
C ILE A 523 27.27 -5.02 12.87
N PHE A 524 26.81 -3.78 13.07
CA PHE A 524 27.47 -2.79 13.91
C PHE A 524 26.45 -2.04 14.76
N VAL A 525 26.81 -1.80 16.02
CA VAL A 525 26.00 -1.02 16.95
C VAL A 525 26.89 -0.20 17.88
N THR A 526 26.42 0.98 18.26
CA THR A 526 26.97 1.68 19.43
C THR A 526 26.37 1.06 20.69
N GLY A 527 27.22 0.42 21.49
CA GLY A 527 26.83 -0.32 22.68
C GLY A 527 26.33 0.58 23.81
N THR A 528 25.66 -0.01 24.81
CA THR A 528 25.22 0.73 26.03
C THR A 528 26.39 1.30 26.84
N ASP A 529 27.60 0.74 26.68
CA ASP A 529 28.86 1.21 27.24
C ASP A 529 29.50 2.35 26.42
N GLY A 530 28.87 2.74 25.30
CA GLY A 530 29.41 3.67 24.33
C GLY A 530 30.47 3.05 23.40
N GLY A 531 30.78 1.76 23.49
CA GLY A 531 31.72 1.10 22.59
C GLY A 531 31.14 0.90 21.18
N GLY A 532 32.01 0.84 20.17
CA GLY A 532 31.64 0.34 18.84
C GLY A 532 31.75 -1.19 18.83
N TRP A 533 30.66 -1.88 18.54
CA TRP A 533 30.59 -3.34 18.60
C TRP A 533 30.21 -3.92 17.25
N THR A 534 30.74 -5.11 16.94
CA THR A 534 30.37 -5.88 15.76
C THR A 534 30.07 -7.33 16.09
N ALA A 535 29.19 -7.93 15.29
CA ALA A 535 28.97 -9.36 15.24
C ALA A 535 28.91 -9.80 13.77
N ALA A 536 29.31 -11.04 13.51
CA ALA A 536 29.32 -11.61 12.17
C ALA A 536 28.54 -12.92 12.14
N TRP A 537 27.87 -13.17 11.02
CA TRP A 537 27.16 -14.41 10.74
C TRP A 537 27.79 -15.14 9.56
N ARG A 538 27.90 -16.47 9.67
CA ARG A 538 28.38 -17.35 8.59
C ARG A 538 27.55 -18.63 8.53
N PRO A 539 27.48 -19.31 7.36
CA PRO A 539 26.63 -20.49 7.18
C PRO A 539 27.06 -21.69 8.03
N ASP A 540 28.35 -21.82 8.30
CA ASP A 540 28.97 -22.95 8.99
C ASP A 540 28.89 -22.87 10.52
N SER A 541 28.71 -21.66 11.06
CA SER A 541 28.90 -21.35 12.48
C SER A 541 27.82 -20.47 13.08
N GLY A 542 26.92 -19.92 12.26
CA GLY A 542 25.90 -18.98 12.70
C GLY A 542 26.51 -17.66 13.18
N TRP A 543 25.91 -17.04 14.20
CA TRP A 543 26.42 -15.83 14.84
C TRP A 543 27.63 -16.17 15.72
N LEU A 544 28.77 -15.57 15.43
CA LEU A 544 30.05 -15.87 16.06
C LEU A 544 30.30 -15.15 17.40
N GLY A 545 29.42 -14.23 17.82
CA GLY A 545 29.56 -13.44 19.05
C GLY A 545 29.77 -11.96 18.79
N TRP A 546 29.88 -11.17 19.88
CA TRP A 546 30.15 -9.74 19.82
C TRP A 546 31.59 -9.43 20.17
N TRP A 547 32.22 -8.62 19.32
CA TRP A 547 33.56 -8.09 19.57
C TRP A 547 33.50 -6.57 19.66
N ARG A 548 34.13 -6.05 20.70
CA ARG A 548 34.36 -4.61 20.80
C ARG A 548 35.46 -4.25 19.81
N ILE A 549 35.17 -3.31 18.94
CA ILE A 549 36.17 -2.77 18.02
C ILE A 549 36.93 -1.70 18.81
N GLY A 550 38.20 -1.95 19.10
CA GLY A 550 39.09 -0.98 19.76
C GLY A 550 38.61 -0.49 21.14
N GLY A 551 39.21 0.64 21.57
CA GLY A 551 39.03 1.27 22.89
C GLY A 551 38.06 2.45 22.93
N GLU A 552 37.61 2.94 21.78
CA GLU A 552 36.98 4.26 21.66
C GLU A 552 35.53 4.31 22.12
N ALA A 553 35.04 5.52 22.43
CA ALA A 553 33.72 5.78 22.99
C ALA A 553 32.89 6.71 22.10
N PHE A 554 31.64 6.34 21.84
CA PHE A 554 30.69 6.99 20.94
C PHE A 554 29.43 7.42 21.70
N PRO A 555 28.76 8.52 21.30
CA PRO A 555 27.47 8.89 21.88
C PRO A 555 26.41 7.80 21.71
N ALA A 556 25.47 7.68 22.64
CA ALA A 556 24.37 6.73 22.52
C ALA A 556 23.61 6.92 21.19
N LYS A 557 23.31 5.81 20.50
CA LYS A 557 22.70 5.79 19.15
C LYS A 557 23.52 6.47 18.04
N ALA A 558 24.82 6.74 18.26
CA ALA A 558 25.67 7.24 17.19
C ALA A 558 25.67 6.25 16.02
N PRO A 559 25.53 6.74 14.77
CA PRO A 559 25.59 5.89 13.60
C PRO A 559 27.02 5.39 13.40
N ILE A 560 27.16 4.08 13.16
CA ILE A 560 28.39 3.49 12.62
C ILE A 560 28.10 3.25 11.14
N HIS A 561 28.80 3.96 10.27
CA HIS A 561 28.65 3.81 8.83
C HIS A 561 29.59 2.70 8.35
N VAL A 562 29.13 1.86 7.43
CA VAL A 562 29.92 0.78 6.84
C VAL A 562 29.93 0.91 5.33
N VAL A 563 31.07 0.59 4.73
CA VAL A 563 31.23 0.46 3.29
C VAL A 563 32.06 -0.79 3.00
N SER A 564 31.68 -1.51 1.95
CA SER A 564 32.55 -2.53 1.36
C SER A 564 33.40 -1.85 0.31
N ARG A 565 34.72 -1.78 0.55
CA ARG A 565 35.64 -1.22 -0.45
C ARG A 565 35.96 -2.19 -1.58
N SER A 566 35.89 -3.47 -1.29
CA SER A 566 35.98 -4.56 -2.26
C SER A 566 35.42 -5.83 -1.61
N ARG A 567 35.25 -6.89 -2.40
CA ARG A 567 34.72 -8.17 -1.93
C ARG A 567 35.47 -8.62 -0.68
N ASP A 568 34.72 -8.95 0.38
CA ASP A 568 35.25 -9.38 1.67
C ASP A 568 36.21 -8.37 2.35
N LYS A 569 36.05 -7.07 2.10
CA LYS A 569 36.78 -6.03 2.83
C LYS A 569 35.84 -4.92 3.25
N LEU A 570 35.81 -4.66 4.55
CA LEU A 570 34.91 -3.70 5.16
C LEU A 570 35.68 -2.59 5.84
N ASP A 571 35.14 -1.39 5.75
CA ASP A 571 35.63 -0.23 6.48
C ASP A 571 34.43 0.44 7.16
N ILE A 572 34.60 0.81 8.42
CA ILE A 572 33.59 1.48 9.22
C ILE A 572 34.06 2.82 9.73
N PHE A 573 33.11 3.73 9.92
CA PHE A 573 33.35 5.13 10.24
C PHE A 573 32.37 5.66 11.27
N ALA A 574 32.87 6.42 12.23
CA ALA A 574 32.03 7.08 13.24
C ALA A 574 32.74 8.29 13.86
N CYS A 575 31.95 9.26 14.33
CA CYS A 575 32.42 10.36 15.16
C CYS A 575 32.28 10.02 16.64
N ASP A 576 33.39 10.02 17.37
CA ASP A 576 33.43 9.66 18.80
C ASP A 576 32.82 10.76 19.70
N VAL A 577 32.82 10.56 21.03
CA VAL A 577 32.30 11.54 22.00
C VAL A 577 33.09 12.86 22.03
N ARG A 578 34.31 12.88 21.51
CA ARG A 578 35.16 14.07 21.37
C ARG A 578 35.04 14.70 19.98
N GLY A 579 34.25 14.10 19.08
CA GLY A 579 34.10 14.55 17.70
C GLY A 579 35.23 14.09 16.77
N ARG A 580 36.15 13.23 17.19
CA ARG A 580 37.16 12.67 16.29
C ARG A 580 36.49 11.75 15.27
N VAL A 581 36.88 11.88 14.00
CA VAL A 581 36.42 10.98 12.94
C VAL A 581 37.33 9.76 12.90
N LEU A 582 36.77 8.61 13.25
CA LEU A 582 37.50 7.35 13.39
C LEU A 582 37.20 6.41 12.23
N SER A 583 38.18 5.58 11.89
CA SER A 583 38.01 4.44 11.00
C SER A 583 38.43 3.15 11.71
N ALA A 584 37.76 2.05 11.37
CA ALA A 584 38.19 0.70 11.65
C ALA A 584 37.96 -0.14 10.38
N ALA A 585 38.75 -1.19 10.19
CA ALA A 585 38.67 -2.00 8.98
C ALA A 585 38.79 -3.49 9.28
N TRP A 586 38.26 -4.28 8.35
CA TRP A 586 38.31 -5.73 8.37
C TRP A 586 38.74 -6.28 7.02
N GLU A 587 39.70 -7.20 7.07
CA GLU A 587 40.12 -8.03 5.94
C GLU A 587 40.43 -9.46 6.44
N PRO A 588 40.25 -10.49 5.60
CA PRO A 588 40.61 -11.87 5.96
C PRO A 588 42.07 -12.04 6.37
N ALA A 589 42.96 -11.18 5.88
CA ALA A 589 44.40 -11.25 6.12
C ALA A 589 44.85 -10.61 7.45
N PHE A 590 43.98 -9.88 8.15
CA PHE A 590 44.35 -9.27 9.43
C PHE A 590 44.45 -10.34 10.53
N ALA A 591 45.62 -10.41 11.18
CA ALA A 591 45.90 -11.40 12.23
C ALA A 591 44.92 -11.31 13.41
N ASP A 592 44.46 -10.10 13.73
CA ASP A 592 43.53 -9.83 14.83
C ASP A 592 42.06 -9.72 14.37
N GLY A 593 41.79 -10.00 13.08
CA GLY A 593 40.47 -9.80 12.47
C GLY A 593 40.15 -8.33 12.24
N TRP A 594 39.35 -7.71 13.11
CA TRP A 594 39.08 -6.26 13.02
C TRP A 594 40.29 -5.47 13.49
N HIS A 595 40.83 -4.61 12.63
CA HIS A 595 41.77 -3.60 13.06
C HIS A 595 40.98 -2.50 13.80
N GLY A 596 41.28 -2.31 15.09
CA GLY A 596 40.51 -1.44 15.99
C GLY A 596 40.52 0.03 15.59
N TRP A 597 39.65 0.85 16.17
CA TRP A 597 39.51 2.27 15.79
C TRP A 597 40.83 3.05 15.83
N TRP A 598 41.14 3.75 14.74
CA TRP A 598 42.15 4.80 14.71
C TRP A 598 41.53 6.12 14.28
N HIS A 599 42.10 7.21 14.80
CA HIS A 599 41.77 8.55 14.34
C HIS A 599 42.37 8.76 12.96
N ILE A 600 41.53 9.11 11.99
CA ILE A 600 42.03 9.61 10.71
C ILE A 600 42.61 11.00 11.01
N ASN A 601 43.93 11.07 11.12
CA ASN A 601 44.65 12.17 11.74
C ASN A 601 44.14 13.56 11.31
N GLY A 602 43.68 14.36 12.27
CA GLY A 602 43.12 15.70 12.04
C GLY A 602 41.60 15.76 11.78
N GLY A 603 40.93 14.63 11.61
CA GLY A 603 39.49 14.59 11.32
C GLY A 603 38.63 14.95 12.52
N MET A 604 37.84 16.00 12.39
CA MET A 604 36.95 16.49 13.46
C MET A 604 35.56 16.76 12.90
N GLY A 605 34.53 16.33 13.62
CA GLY A 605 33.11 16.63 13.42
C GLY A 605 32.40 16.80 14.77
N ALA A 606 31.10 17.11 14.77
CA ALA A 606 30.36 17.11 16.04
C ALA A 606 30.27 15.67 16.61
N PRO A 607 30.19 15.47 17.94
CA PRO A 607 30.03 14.15 18.51
C PRO A 607 28.83 13.38 17.91
N GLY A 608 29.09 12.17 17.39
CA GLY A 608 28.10 11.37 16.68
C GLY A 608 27.55 12.01 15.40
N ALA A 609 28.30 12.92 14.76
CA ALA A 609 27.98 13.39 13.42
C ALA A 609 28.02 12.22 12.43
N PRO A 610 27.11 12.19 11.44
CA PRO A 610 27.17 11.20 10.37
C PRO A 610 28.46 11.37 9.57
N VAL A 611 29.05 10.26 9.17
CA VAL A 611 30.19 10.21 8.25
C VAL A 611 29.68 9.57 6.96
N THR A 612 29.57 10.37 5.90
CA THR A 612 29.15 9.85 4.60
C THR A 612 30.32 9.13 3.96
N THR A 613 30.12 7.91 3.45
CA THR A 613 31.20 7.03 2.98
C THR A 613 30.84 6.45 1.62
N VAL A 614 31.80 6.38 0.69
CA VAL A 614 31.61 5.75 -0.62
C VAL A 614 32.86 4.99 -1.05
N SER A 615 32.68 3.88 -1.76
CA SER A 615 33.74 3.24 -2.53
C SER A 615 33.60 3.67 -3.98
N ARG A 616 34.48 4.56 -4.46
CA ARG A 616 34.41 5.08 -5.84
C ARG A 616 34.92 4.10 -6.90
N ALA A 617 35.77 3.16 -6.46
CA ALA A 617 36.27 2.03 -7.21
C ALA A 617 36.72 0.94 -6.21
N PRO A 618 36.99 -0.30 -6.67
CA PRO A 618 37.55 -1.33 -5.82
C PRO A 618 38.79 -0.83 -5.07
N ASP A 619 38.79 -1.01 -3.75
CA ASP A 619 39.84 -0.60 -2.82
C ASP A 619 40.16 0.91 -2.84
N HIS A 620 39.18 1.76 -3.16
CA HIS A 620 39.30 3.22 -3.08
C HIS A 620 38.11 3.80 -2.32
N LEU A 621 38.38 4.42 -1.18
CA LEU A 621 37.36 5.00 -0.32
C LEU A 621 37.49 6.52 -0.25
N ASP A 622 36.34 7.17 -0.16
CA ASP A 622 36.21 8.59 0.11
C ASP A 622 35.17 8.77 1.20
N ILE A 623 35.48 9.62 2.18
CA ILE A 623 34.57 9.94 3.29
C ILE A 623 34.37 11.44 3.40
N PHE A 624 33.22 11.83 3.95
CA PHE A 624 32.81 13.23 4.08
C PHE A 624 32.20 13.50 5.45
N VAL A 625 32.53 14.66 6.01
CA VAL A 625 31.97 15.13 7.28
C VAL A 625 31.82 16.64 7.27
N THR A 626 30.79 17.15 7.95
CA THR A 626 30.78 18.56 8.34
C THR A 626 31.62 18.74 9.61
N GLY A 627 32.69 19.49 9.47
CA GLY A 627 33.65 19.74 10.53
C GLY A 627 33.09 20.56 11.68
N THR A 628 33.77 20.53 12.83
CA THR A 628 33.43 21.40 13.98
C THR A 628 33.59 22.88 13.68
N ASP A 629 34.38 23.22 12.67
CA ASP A 629 34.54 24.57 12.10
C ASP A 629 33.43 24.95 11.11
N GLY A 630 32.48 24.05 10.85
CA GLY A 630 31.44 24.19 9.83
C GLY A 630 31.94 23.93 8.40
N GLY A 631 33.20 23.55 8.18
CA GLY A 631 33.69 23.21 6.84
C GLY A 631 33.15 21.88 6.33
N GLY A 632 33.07 21.72 5.01
CA GLY A 632 32.92 20.40 4.38
C GLY A 632 34.29 19.78 4.18
N TRP A 633 34.52 18.61 4.78
CA TRP A 633 35.83 17.95 4.79
C TRP A 633 35.75 16.58 4.14
N THR A 634 36.83 16.19 3.46
CA THR A 634 36.99 14.86 2.88
C THR A 634 38.33 14.24 3.27
N ALA A 635 38.35 12.92 3.36
CA ALA A 635 39.56 12.12 3.41
C ALA A 635 39.40 10.94 2.45
N ALA A 636 40.51 10.51 1.88
CA ALA A 636 40.54 9.39 0.93
C ALA A 636 41.54 8.34 1.38
N TRP A 637 41.20 7.07 1.12
CA TRP A 637 42.07 5.93 1.36
C TRP A 637 42.41 5.23 0.06
N ARG A 638 43.68 4.83 -0.08
CA ARG A 638 44.20 4.05 -1.22
C ARG A 638 45.10 2.92 -0.75
N PRO A 639 45.24 1.82 -1.52
CA PRO A 639 46.01 0.65 -1.08
C PRO A 639 47.52 0.91 -0.93
N ASP A 640 48.05 1.83 -1.73
CA ASP A 640 49.47 2.16 -1.81
C ASP A 640 49.93 3.16 -0.75
N SER A 641 49.02 4.00 -0.26
CA SER A 641 49.34 5.16 0.59
C SER A 641 48.55 5.21 1.90
N GLY A 642 47.53 4.36 2.07
CA GLY A 642 46.62 4.43 3.20
C GLY A 642 45.75 5.69 3.17
N TRP A 643 45.44 6.23 4.35
CA TRP A 643 44.72 7.50 4.49
C TRP A 643 45.62 8.67 4.12
N LEU A 644 45.20 9.44 3.11
CA LEU A 644 45.95 10.55 2.57
C LEU A 644 45.82 11.86 3.40
N GLY A 645 45.07 11.83 4.51
CA GLY A 645 44.79 12.99 5.36
C GLY A 645 43.45 13.65 5.04
N TRP A 646 43.17 14.75 5.73
CA TRP A 646 41.94 15.54 5.56
C TRP A 646 42.18 16.79 4.74
N TRP A 647 41.28 17.05 3.80
CA TRP A 647 41.24 18.29 3.04
C TRP A 647 39.90 18.96 3.22
N ARG A 648 39.96 20.28 3.41
CA ARG A 648 38.77 21.11 3.36
C ARG A 648 38.39 21.27 1.90
N ILE A 649 37.16 20.91 1.57
CA ILE A 649 36.62 21.14 0.25
C ILE A 649 36.17 22.60 0.22
N GLY A 650 36.88 23.45 -0.51
CA GLY A 650 36.53 24.87 -0.70
C GLY A 650 36.44 25.71 0.60
N GLY A 651 35.76 26.86 0.46
CA GLY A 651 35.63 27.92 1.49
C GLY A 651 34.33 27.90 2.30
N GLU A 652 33.36 27.08 1.92
CA GLU A 652 31.97 27.22 2.36
C GLU A 652 31.70 26.69 3.78
N ALA A 653 30.61 27.17 4.40
CA ALA A 653 30.25 26.87 5.78
C ALA A 653 28.87 26.20 5.85
N PHE A 654 28.78 25.13 6.63
CA PHE A 654 27.60 24.26 6.79
C PHE A 654 27.18 24.19 8.26
N PRO A 655 25.87 24.03 8.55
CA PRO A 655 25.40 23.80 9.92
C PRO A 655 26.02 22.52 10.52
N ALA A 656 26.20 22.50 11.85
CA ALA A 656 26.70 21.30 12.53
C ALA A 656 25.82 20.07 12.21
N LYS A 657 26.46 18.94 11.89
CA LYS A 657 25.82 17.69 11.45
C LYS A 657 24.98 17.81 10.16
N ALA A 658 25.21 18.83 9.34
CA ALA A 658 24.56 18.91 8.04
C ALA A 658 24.88 17.65 7.21
N PRO A 659 23.89 17.06 6.53
CA PRO A 659 24.14 15.92 5.67
C PRO A 659 24.93 16.36 4.44
N ILE A 660 26.01 15.64 4.14
CA ILE A 660 26.69 15.69 2.85
C ILE A 660 26.23 14.45 2.08
N HIS A 661 25.45 14.62 1.03
CA HIS A 661 25.02 13.53 0.18
C HIS A 661 26.10 13.25 -0.88
N VAL A 662 26.44 11.99 -1.12
CA VAL A 662 27.40 11.59 -2.17
C VAL A 662 26.70 10.71 -3.20
N VAL A 663 27.05 10.87 -4.46
CA VAL A 663 26.65 9.99 -5.55
C VAL A 663 27.85 9.71 -6.44
N SER A 664 27.96 8.48 -6.92
CA SER A 664 28.87 8.16 -8.02
C SER A 664 28.12 8.34 -9.32
N ARG A 665 28.57 9.27 -10.16
CA ARG A 665 28.01 9.44 -11.51
C ARG A 665 28.55 8.39 -12.49
N SER A 666 29.78 7.95 -12.29
CA SER A 666 30.40 6.83 -12.99
C SER A 666 31.61 6.35 -12.20
N ARG A 667 32.22 5.25 -12.66
CA ARG A 667 33.42 4.67 -12.02
C ARG A 667 34.49 5.74 -11.82
N ASP A 668 35.01 5.84 -10.59
CA ASP A 668 36.02 6.82 -10.20
C ASP A 668 35.59 8.29 -10.42
N LYS A 669 34.30 8.59 -10.30
CA LYS A 669 33.81 9.96 -10.37
C LYS A 669 32.70 10.17 -9.36
N LEU A 670 32.89 11.16 -8.50
CA LEU A 670 32.01 11.45 -7.38
C LEU A 670 31.50 12.88 -7.46
N ASP A 671 30.27 13.06 -7.01
CA ASP A 671 29.65 14.36 -6.80
C ASP A 671 29.02 14.36 -5.40
N ILE A 672 29.22 15.45 -4.67
CA ILE A 672 28.66 15.66 -3.34
C ILE A 672 27.81 16.92 -3.30
N PHE A 673 26.78 16.89 -2.44
CA PHE A 673 25.79 17.95 -2.34
C PHE A 673 25.46 18.26 -0.89
N ALA A 674 25.29 19.54 -0.59
CA ALA A 674 24.88 20.01 0.72
C ALA A 674 24.26 21.41 0.65
N CYS A 675 23.38 21.73 1.61
CA CYS A 675 22.89 23.08 1.85
C CYS A 675 23.75 23.79 2.90
N ASP A 676 24.33 24.93 2.53
CA ASP A 676 25.18 25.73 3.42
C ASP A 676 24.38 26.46 4.53
N VAL A 677 25.06 27.22 5.39
CA VAL A 677 24.41 28.00 6.47
C VAL A 677 23.46 29.10 5.96
N ARG A 678 23.58 29.50 4.69
CA ARG A 678 22.70 30.46 4.02
C ARG A 678 21.60 29.77 3.21
N GLY A 679 21.57 28.44 3.18
CA GLY A 679 20.61 27.66 2.40
C GLY A 679 20.97 27.52 0.92
N ARG A 680 22.15 27.95 0.47
CA ARG A 680 22.59 27.71 -0.92
C ARG A 680 22.82 26.21 -1.12
N VAL A 681 22.29 25.68 -2.23
CA VAL A 681 22.55 24.30 -2.64
C VAL A 681 23.88 24.23 -3.38
N LEU A 682 24.86 23.57 -2.78
CA LEU A 682 26.21 23.49 -3.29
C LEU A 682 26.50 22.11 -3.87
N SER A 683 27.35 22.07 -4.90
CA SER A 683 28.00 20.84 -5.37
C SER A 683 29.51 20.97 -5.22
N ALA A 684 30.16 19.84 -4.96
CA ALA A 684 31.59 19.65 -5.19
C ALA A 684 31.76 18.32 -5.94
N ALA A 685 32.79 18.20 -6.77
CA ALA A 685 33.02 16.99 -7.56
C ALA A 685 34.48 16.56 -7.52
N TRP A 686 34.67 15.26 -7.71
CA TRP A 686 35.97 14.63 -7.81
C TRP A 686 36.05 13.80 -9.08
N GLU A 687 37.15 13.98 -9.82
CA GLU A 687 37.56 13.06 -10.87
C GLU A 687 39.08 13.08 -11.04
N PRO A 688 39.69 12.01 -11.60
CA PRO A 688 41.13 11.92 -11.77
C PRO A 688 41.76 13.06 -12.59
N ALA A 689 40.97 13.70 -13.46
CA ALA A 689 41.46 14.75 -14.36
C ALA A 689 41.58 16.14 -13.69
N PHE A 690 41.00 16.35 -12.50
CA PHE A 690 41.11 17.62 -11.80
C PHE A 690 42.50 17.79 -11.21
N ALA A 691 43.15 18.94 -11.48
CA ALA A 691 44.54 19.21 -11.11
C ALA A 691 44.82 19.06 -9.60
N ASP A 692 43.83 19.38 -8.77
CA ASP A 692 43.90 19.27 -7.29
C ASP A 692 42.96 18.17 -6.74
N GLY A 693 42.47 17.27 -7.61
CA GLY A 693 41.56 16.18 -7.28
C GLY A 693 40.10 16.61 -7.07
N TRP A 694 39.83 17.46 -6.07
CA TRP A 694 38.49 18.01 -5.83
C TRP A 694 38.32 19.36 -6.50
N HIS A 695 37.25 19.51 -7.26
CA HIS A 695 36.72 20.82 -7.57
C HIS A 695 35.90 21.28 -6.35
N GLY A 696 36.41 22.30 -5.63
CA GLY A 696 35.83 22.80 -4.38
C GLY A 696 34.40 23.32 -4.53
N TRP A 697 33.66 23.51 -3.44
CA TRP A 697 32.23 23.86 -3.50
C TRP A 697 31.92 25.04 -4.42
N TRP A 698 30.95 24.84 -5.30
CA TRP A 698 30.30 25.93 -6.05
C TRP A 698 28.81 25.92 -5.77
N HIS A 699 28.22 27.11 -5.82
CA HIS A 699 26.77 27.25 -5.80
C HIS A 699 26.23 26.79 -7.14
N ILE A 700 25.31 25.81 -7.11
CA ILE A 700 24.52 25.49 -8.29
C ILE A 700 23.56 26.65 -8.47
N ASN A 701 23.87 27.51 -9.44
CA ASN A 701 23.29 28.85 -9.58
C ASN A 701 21.75 28.83 -9.45
N GLY A 702 21.20 29.64 -8.55
CA GLY A 702 19.75 29.69 -8.27
C GLY A 702 19.25 28.69 -7.21
N GLY A 703 20.07 27.74 -6.77
CA GLY A 703 19.66 26.70 -5.83
C GLY A 703 19.55 27.18 -4.40
N LEU A 704 18.35 27.14 -3.84
CA LEU A 704 18.07 27.58 -2.48
C LEU A 704 17.16 26.58 -1.76
N GLY A 705 17.56 26.16 -0.57
CA GLY A 705 16.78 25.36 0.38
C GLY A 705 16.96 25.89 1.80
N ALA A 706 16.38 25.22 2.80
CA ALA A 706 16.66 25.57 4.20
C ALA A 706 18.13 25.26 4.55
N ALA A 707 18.74 26.04 5.47
CA ALA A 707 20.10 25.79 5.93
C ALA A 707 20.23 24.35 6.47
N GLY A 708 21.19 23.59 5.93
CA GLY A 708 21.39 22.17 6.27
C GLY A 708 20.26 21.24 5.84
N ALA A 709 19.36 21.65 4.93
CA ALA A 709 18.41 20.74 4.32
C ALA A 709 19.13 19.63 3.56
N ALA A 710 18.55 18.43 3.55
CA ALA A 710 19.03 17.33 2.73
C ALA A 710 18.85 17.67 1.26
N VAL A 711 19.91 17.43 0.47
CA VAL A 711 19.87 17.43 -0.99
C VAL A 711 19.95 15.97 -1.42
N THR A 712 18.90 15.47 -2.06
CA THR A 712 18.89 14.09 -2.55
C THR A 712 19.46 14.07 -3.95
N ALA A 713 20.47 13.23 -4.20
CA ALA A 713 21.08 13.08 -5.52
C ALA A 713 20.92 11.65 -6.04
N VAL A 714 20.63 11.52 -7.33
CA VAL A 714 20.47 10.23 -8.00
C VAL A 714 21.22 10.25 -9.33
N SER A 715 21.88 9.14 -9.65
CA SER A 715 22.37 8.90 -11.01
C SER A 715 21.28 8.20 -11.79
N ARG A 716 20.77 8.84 -12.84
CA ARG A 716 19.78 8.23 -13.75
C ARG A 716 20.42 7.31 -14.78
N SER A 717 21.67 7.59 -15.14
CA SER A 717 22.52 6.75 -15.98
C SER A 717 23.98 7.21 -15.87
N THR A 718 24.89 6.48 -16.50
CA THR A 718 26.33 6.78 -16.50
C THR A 718 26.61 8.23 -16.88
N ASP A 719 27.32 8.93 -15.99
CA ASP A 719 27.68 10.35 -16.11
C ASP A 719 26.48 11.28 -16.20
N LYS A 720 25.32 10.93 -15.63
CA LYS A 720 24.14 11.79 -15.62
C LYS A 720 23.46 11.80 -14.26
N LEU A 721 23.30 12.99 -13.70
CA LEU A 721 22.84 13.22 -12.33
C LEU A 721 21.64 14.13 -12.28
N ASP A 722 20.80 13.91 -11.28
CA ASP A 722 19.69 14.76 -10.91
C ASP A 722 19.70 14.97 -9.39
N ILE A 723 19.43 16.19 -8.94
CA ILE A 723 19.35 16.53 -7.52
C ILE A 723 18.02 17.17 -7.19
N PHE A 724 17.58 16.99 -5.94
CA PHE A 724 16.27 17.43 -5.48
C PHE A 724 16.37 18.10 -4.13
N VAL A 725 15.61 19.17 -3.94
CA VAL A 725 15.52 19.90 -2.67
C VAL A 725 14.12 20.49 -2.47
N VAL A 726 13.70 20.60 -1.21
CA VAL A 726 12.60 21.50 -0.83
C VAL A 726 13.16 22.91 -0.69
N GLY A 727 12.71 23.81 -1.56
CA GLY A 727 13.10 25.19 -1.60
C GLY A 727 12.66 25.99 -0.38
N THR A 728 13.26 27.17 -0.19
CA THR A 728 12.89 28.08 0.91
C THR A 728 11.46 28.61 0.80
N ASP A 729 10.88 28.58 -0.40
CA ASP A 729 9.48 28.90 -0.69
C ASP A 729 8.54 27.69 -0.53
N GLY A 730 9.05 26.54 -0.05
CA GLY A 730 8.31 25.30 0.16
C GLY A 730 8.10 24.49 -1.11
N PHE A 731 8.47 25.00 -2.30
CA PHE A 731 8.34 24.25 -3.55
C PHE A 731 9.47 23.23 -3.72
N ILE A 732 9.21 22.17 -4.46
CA ILE A 732 10.20 21.12 -4.73
C ILE A 732 10.83 21.40 -6.07
N TYR A 733 12.16 21.38 -6.09
CA TYR A 733 12.93 21.66 -7.27
C TYR A 733 13.88 20.53 -7.63
N THR A 734 14.17 20.44 -8.92
CA THR A 734 15.24 19.60 -9.46
C THR A 734 16.22 20.41 -10.31
N ALA A 735 17.47 19.99 -10.28
CA ALA A 735 18.51 20.42 -11.21
C ALA A 735 19.23 19.17 -11.73
N ALA A 736 19.71 19.24 -12.96
CA ALA A 736 20.30 18.09 -13.66
C ALA A 736 21.68 18.44 -14.22
N TRP A 737 22.52 17.43 -14.32
CA TRP A 737 23.84 17.51 -14.91
C TRP A 737 24.09 16.35 -15.89
N GLU A 738 24.68 16.68 -17.04
CA GLU A 738 25.24 15.70 -17.97
C GLU A 738 26.40 16.32 -18.77
N PRO A 739 27.27 15.56 -19.43
CA PRO A 739 28.47 16.11 -20.06
C PRO A 739 28.19 17.06 -21.24
N ALA A 740 27.02 16.93 -21.86
CA ALA A 740 26.61 17.75 -23.01
C ALA A 740 26.15 19.17 -22.62
N PHE A 741 25.95 19.41 -21.33
CA PHE A 741 25.47 20.65 -20.77
C PHE A 741 26.59 21.70 -20.69
N ALA A 742 26.56 22.68 -21.61
CA ALA A 742 27.61 23.67 -21.76
C ALA A 742 27.74 24.64 -20.57
N ASP A 743 26.67 24.83 -19.79
CA ASP A 743 26.69 25.63 -18.55
C ASP A 743 26.85 24.77 -17.28
N GLY A 744 27.01 23.45 -17.45
CA GLY A 744 27.25 22.48 -16.39
C GLY A 744 25.97 21.98 -15.74
N TRP A 745 25.68 22.46 -14.53
CA TRP A 745 24.40 22.14 -13.87
C TRP A 745 23.31 23.03 -14.45
N HIS A 746 22.35 22.43 -15.14
CA HIS A 746 21.19 23.14 -15.62
C HIS A 746 20.06 23.02 -14.60
N GLY A 747 19.29 24.10 -14.43
CA GLY A 747 17.95 24.01 -13.85
C GLY A 747 17.70 24.76 -12.55
N TRP A 748 17.00 24.07 -11.65
CA TRP A 748 16.01 24.56 -10.68
C TRP A 748 14.61 24.69 -11.27
N TRP A 749 14.20 23.63 -11.96
CA TRP A 749 12.82 23.49 -12.39
C TRP A 749 11.99 23.06 -11.19
N ARG A 750 10.90 23.77 -10.97
CA ARG A 750 9.87 23.30 -10.05
C ARG A 750 9.34 21.99 -10.60
N LEU A 751 9.19 20.98 -9.75
CA LEU A 751 8.40 19.81 -10.08
C LEU A 751 6.92 20.21 -10.03
N ASN A 752 6.52 21.01 -11.02
CA ASN A 752 5.23 21.66 -11.16
C ASN A 752 4.84 22.47 -9.90
N ASN A 753 3.66 22.23 -9.32
CA ASN A 753 3.19 22.96 -8.13
C ASN A 753 3.55 22.24 -6.82
N GLY A 754 4.57 21.39 -6.83
CA GLY A 754 4.86 20.54 -5.69
C GLY A 754 5.42 21.27 -4.49
N GLN A 755 4.82 21.02 -3.33
CA GLN A 755 5.17 21.68 -2.08
C GLN A 755 5.27 20.71 -0.91
N ALA A 756 6.27 20.89 -0.06
CA ALA A 756 6.46 20.13 1.17
C ALA A 756 7.01 21.03 2.29
N ALA A 757 6.94 20.56 3.53
CA ALA A 757 7.50 21.30 4.66
C ALA A 757 9.02 21.43 4.51
N ALA A 758 9.59 22.54 4.99
CA ALA A 758 11.04 22.75 4.93
C ALA A 758 11.81 21.56 5.55
N ARG A 759 12.89 21.15 4.89
CA ARG A 759 13.73 19.98 5.25
C ARG A 759 13.02 18.62 5.14
N SER A 760 11.81 18.54 4.57
CA SER A 760 11.21 17.25 4.24
C SER A 760 12.12 16.45 3.29
N PRO A 761 12.25 15.13 3.46
CA PRO A 761 13.00 14.31 2.53
C PRO A 761 12.28 14.24 1.19
N VAL A 762 13.00 14.53 0.10
CA VAL A 762 12.57 14.19 -1.26
C VAL A 762 13.18 12.84 -1.58
N VAL A 763 12.35 11.80 -1.67
CA VAL A 763 12.83 10.44 -1.94
C VAL A 763 12.82 10.22 -3.44
N THR A 764 13.95 9.84 -4.02
CA THR A 764 14.07 9.59 -5.45
C THR A 764 14.64 8.21 -5.74
N VAL A 765 14.18 7.61 -6.84
CA VAL A 765 14.61 6.29 -7.29
C VAL A 765 14.77 6.29 -8.79
N SER A 766 15.79 5.59 -9.29
CA SER A 766 15.87 5.22 -10.70
C SER A 766 15.20 3.86 -10.90
N ARG A 767 14.05 3.84 -11.59
CA ARG A 767 13.34 2.59 -11.91
C ARG A 767 13.96 1.80 -13.04
N SER A 768 14.71 2.48 -13.91
CA SER A 768 15.56 1.90 -14.96
C SER A 768 16.48 3.00 -15.53
N THR A 769 17.41 2.62 -16.40
CA THR A 769 18.30 3.56 -17.10
C THR A 769 17.53 4.75 -17.70
N ASP A 770 17.98 5.96 -17.36
CA ASP A 770 17.40 7.24 -17.77
C ASP A 770 15.93 7.41 -17.38
N LYS A 771 15.51 6.83 -16.25
CA LYS A 771 14.13 6.98 -15.77
C LYS A 771 14.11 7.17 -14.26
N LEU A 772 13.49 8.26 -13.81
CA LEU A 772 13.46 8.68 -12.42
C LEU A 772 12.05 8.90 -11.92
N ASP A 773 11.88 8.69 -10.61
CA ASP A 773 10.65 8.99 -9.89
C ASP A 773 11.01 9.67 -8.57
N ALA A 774 10.24 10.69 -8.20
CA ALA A 774 10.41 11.46 -6.97
C ALA A 774 9.13 11.43 -6.14
N PHE A 775 9.28 11.32 -4.82
CA PHE A 775 8.18 11.20 -3.86
C PHE A 775 8.37 12.12 -2.65
N VAL A 776 7.27 12.66 -2.13
CA VAL A 776 7.27 13.43 -0.87
C VAL A 776 5.93 13.35 -0.16
N THR A 777 5.92 13.60 1.15
CA THR A 777 4.71 14.04 1.85
C THR A 777 4.54 15.54 1.70
N GLY A 778 3.51 15.96 0.98
CA GLY A 778 3.23 17.36 0.69
C GLY A 778 2.69 18.14 1.89
N LEU A 779 2.56 19.46 1.74
CA LEU A 779 2.00 20.33 2.78
C LEU A 779 0.56 19.98 3.16
N ASP A 780 -0.21 19.44 2.22
CA ASP A 780 -1.57 18.96 2.48
C ASP A 780 -1.60 17.61 3.22
N GLY A 781 -0.43 17.04 3.52
CA GLY A 781 -0.23 15.72 4.13
C GLY A 781 -0.36 14.58 3.13
N ARG A 782 -0.73 14.81 1.87
CA ARG A 782 -0.80 13.71 0.90
C ARG A 782 0.59 13.29 0.48
N ALA A 783 0.69 12.06 0.01
CA ALA A 783 1.86 11.61 -0.71
C ALA A 783 1.76 12.16 -2.16
N TRP A 784 2.87 12.64 -2.73
CA TRP A 784 2.93 13.18 -4.10
C TRP A 784 4.03 12.50 -4.88
N THR A 785 3.85 12.41 -6.21
CA THR A 785 4.87 11.85 -7.12
C THR A 785 5.02 12.67 -8.39
N ALA A 786 6.24 12.71 -8.91
CA ALA A 786 6.53 13.10 -10.28
C ALA A 786 7.54 12.11 -10.88
N ALA A 787 7.46 11.95 -12.19
CA ALA A 787 8.30 11.03 -12.93
C ALA A 787 8.98 11.74 -14.10
N TRP A 788 10.12 11.20 -14.48
CA TRP A 788 10.92 11.66 -15.59
C TRP A 788 11.35 10.50 -16.48
N GLU A 789 11.26 10.71 -17.80
CA GLU A 789 11.92 9.90 -18.82
C GLU A 789 12.15 10.70 -20.11
N PRO A 790 13.06 10.27 -21.01
CA PRO A 790 13.48 11.08 -22.16
C PRO A 790 12.36 11.34 -23.17
N ALA A 791 11.33 10.50 -23.18
CA ALA A 791 10.20 10.61 -24.11
C ALA A 791 9.17 11.68 -23.69
N PHE A 792 9.27 12.23 -22.49
CA PHE A 792 8.32 13.20 -21.97
C PHE A 792 8.53 14.60 -22.59
N PRO A 793 7.52 15.15 -23.32
CA PRO A 793 7.63 16.45 -23.98
C PRO A 793 7.80 17.61 -22.99
N ASP A 794 7.22 17.47 -21.80
CA ASP A 794 7.26 18.48 -20.72
C ASP A 794 8.36 18.19 -19.70
N TRP A 795 9.27 17.27 -20.03
CA TRP A 795 10.37 16.80 -19.21
C TRP A 795 9.95 16.07 -17.92
N TRP A 796 9.64 16.76 -16.82
CA TRP A 796 9.10 16.15 -15.61
C TRP A 796 7.58 16.08 -15.70
N HIS A 797 7.04 14.88 -15.85
CA HIS A 797 5.60 14.68 -15.82
C HIS A 797 5.10 14.62 -14.38
N GLY A 798 4.05 15.41 -14.14
CA GLY A 798 3.18 15.23 -13.00
C GLY A 798 3.30 16.23 -11.90
N TRP A 799 3.70 15.75 -10.72
CA TRP A 799 3.29 16.29 -9.43
C TRP A 799 1.80 16.12 -9.15
N TRP A 800 1.39 14.86 -9.15
CA TRP A 800 0.02 14.47 -8.82
C TRP A 800 -0.06 14.12 -7.35
N ALA A 801 -1.16 14.51 -6.72
CA ALA A 801 -1.52 13.94 -5.44
C ALA A 801 -1.68 12.46 -5.70
N MET A 802 -0.95 11.64 -4.98
CA MET A 802 -0.98 10.21 -5.23
C MET A 802 -2.39 9.67 -4.99
N GLY A 803 -2.93 9.02 -6.02
CA GLY A 803 -4.31 8.55 -6.09
C GLY A 803 -5.31 9.52 -6.72
N ALA A 804 -4.94 10.77 -7.05
CA ALA A 804 -5.84 11.77 -7.64
C ALA A 804 -6.11 11.53 -9.13
#